data_AF-A0A496APU9-F1
#
_entry.id   AF-A0A496APU9-F1
#
_cell.length_a   1.000
_cell.length_b   1.000
_cell.length_c   1.000
_cell.angle_alpha   90.00
_cell.angle_beta   90.00
_cell.angle_gamma   90.00
#
_symmetry.space_group_name_H-M   'P 1'
#
loop_
_entity.id
_entity.type
_entity.pdbx_description
1 polymer ?
#
loop_
_entity_poly.entity_id
_entity_poly.type
_entity_poly.pdbx_seq_one_letter_code
_entity_poly.pdbx_strand_id
1 'polypeptide(L)'
;MINIEQHKSKILAAHFASTMKTSSSPEDLEFFIRSHRAESQPLKQWWDDMEALRVIRYAENQWNIHPPETDPNPNSVGKVSMGIDEVVIFANKKIGKVYNYYRTVLPQEMQIKIAYDSLIERFMGFLQRGKCAILLFENDLALQIFIPFTDLNAEFDLSFEWNEFIKFAYSETELYKSFTLLVNSLELTNRGFGYVRFPPATIDMTYWLAAFYIATLRERVLRNTDNYKNANDAFRKARDNVKKCQDQLNTNSLTERRRTSIEVKLYDENQKLNDAMQDRRSALRMNQKVFDRIISGLRNQTNTSDFDHAKRLSYQFNRTGAMQFSYGTVKLKSQGGKSSIEDTIVEILNATITPLSCPFVLIDDMVDNSVCKAGDDAKNRCYSCGRPLPTKEKHQQANRFVLGDPSQRLQSGGSQKQPDVCGECLTIAFACSVKLTSGSIVLQLATDDQIDRSFSIENHLRMLTLGELNLVAGRYLLINCQEYVGSGNERKLVSEKIGQIQYTLWRVACIFPATALQTMKFSLFVGGTRIRVESRHFVWLSILNEIFSPNLVVGQRDNIPLGQAIRLIQKDEVISAIYKLVTAEFPQVIPIHNQSYSEKQSLEELREKHCELLEKSSNGDKLMSKQAEFYRDVAALTGLTYAYCDYLRGELRKKPDIDTVREVKKLIEKVVNPSFFNYEASDVLPGTRATMYRNPDNYFCYDQAKLLLENTLNVEMSARAKPDEKGPQPLAIYFDDILNAYAKLSEKYNKTQRRKLSYQLKLNLYAKFASLFSQKEINQNGN
;
A
#
# COMPACT_ATOMS: atom_id res chain seq x y z
N MET A 1 9.06 -30.93 9.96
CA MET A 1 9.83 -31.00 8.71
C MET A 1 8.86 -30.98 7.55
N ILE A 2 9.11 -30.15 6.55
CA ILE A 2 8.25 -30.08 5.36
C ILE A 2 8.47 -31.27 4.44
N ASN A 3 7.40 -31.60 3.73
CA ASN A 3 7.41 -32.58 2.67
C ASN A 3 8.05 -31.97 1.41
N ILE A 4 9.30 -32.34 1.10
CA ILE A 4 10.03 -31.92 -0.12
C ILE A 4 9.19 -32.12 -1.40
N GLU A 5 8.26 -33.08 -1.40
CA GLU A 5 7.30 -33.32 -2.48
C GLU A 5 6.60 -32.04 -2.97
N GLN A 6 6.30 -31.08 -2.08
CA GLN A 6 5.61 -29.84 -2.44
C GLN A 6 6.51 -28.82 -3.15
N HIS A 7 7.83 -29.00 -3.14
CA HIS A 7 8.81 -28.02 -3.65
C HIS A 7 9.72 -28.55 -4.76
N LYS A 8 9.48 -29.77 -5.25
CA LYS A 8 10.38 -30.43 -6.20
C LYS A 8 10.60 -29.64 -7.49
N SER A 9 9.55 -29.06 -8.10
CA SER A 9 9.68 -28.23 -9.31
C SER A 9 10.55 -26.99 -9.07
N LYS A 10 10.40 -26.36 -7.89
CA LYS A 10 11.18 -25.18 -7.50
C LYS A 10 12.65 -25.51 -7.22
N ILE A 11 12.90 -26.64 -6.56
CA ILE A 11 14.25 -27.19 -6.34
C ILE A 11 14.95 -27.46 -7.68
N LEU A 12 14.26 -28.09 -8.64
CA LEU A 12 14.82 -28.34 -9.97
C LEU A 12 15.07 -27.04 -10.74
N ALA A 13 14.14 -26.09 -10.69
CA ALA A 13 14.32 -24.78 -11.30
C ALA A 13 15.59 -24.06 -10.77
N ALA A 14 15.81 -24.11 -9.45
CA ALA A 14 16.99 -23.57 -8.78
C ALA A 14 18.29 -24.29 -9.19
N HIS A 15 18.27 -25.62 -9.24
CA HIS A 15 19.39 -26.43 -9.70
C HIS A 15 19.79 -26.04 -11.14
N PHE A 16 18.84 -26.02 -12.07
CA PHE A 16 19.13 -25.70 -13.47
C PHE A 16 19.57 -24.25 -13.67
N ALA A 17 19.02 -23.31 -12.90
CA ALA A 17 19.50 -21.93 -12.86
C ALA A 17 20.97 -21.84 -12.45
N SER A 18 21.37 -22.61 -11.43
CA SER A 18 22.75 -22.69 -10.96
C SER A 18 23.67 -23.33 -12.01
N THR A 19 23.28 -24.48 -12.58
CA THR A 19 24.11 -25.21 -13.55
C THR A 19 24.33 -24.45 -14.86
N MET A 20 23.33 -23.71 -15.33
CA MET A 20 23.44 -22.87 -16.54
C MET A 20 24.30 -21.60 -16.34
N LYS A 21 24.63 -21.23 -15.09
CA LYS A 21 25.63 -20.19 -14.81
C LYS A 21 27.06 -20.70 -15.04
N THR A 22 27.31 -21.99 -14.85
CA THR A 22 28.67 -22.58 -14.86
C THR A 22 28.96 -23.49 -16.06
N SER A 23 27.95 -24.01 -16.77
CA SER A 23 28.11 -24.98 -17.86
C SER A 23 27.14 -24.75 -19.03
N SER A 24 27.40 -25.39 -20.18
CA SER A 24 26.52 -25.37 -21.35
C SER A 24 25.40 -26.42 -21.23
N SER A 25 24.15 -25.96 -21.20
CA SER A 25 22.87 -26.69 -21.36
C SER A 25 22.81 -28.15 -20.86
N PRO A 26 22.30 -28.41 -19.64
CA PRO A 26 22.05 -29.77 -19.15
C PRO A 26 21.01 -30.50 -20.01
N GLU A 27 21.27 -31.75 -20.41
CA GLU A 27 20.31 -32.59 -21.15
C GLU A 27 18.97 -32.74 -20.38
N ASP A 28 19.03 -32.82 -19.06
CA ASP A 28 17.85 -32.93 -18.19
C ASP A 28 16.98 -31.65 -18.14
N LEU A 29 17.54 -30.49 -18.52
CA LEU A 29 16.83 -29.20 -18.49
C LEU A 29 15.78 -29.12 -19.60
N GLU A 30 16.10 -29.58 -20.82
CA GLU A 30 15.14 -29.61 -21.93
C GLU A 30 13.90 -30.44 -21.55
N PHE A 31 14.15 -31.63 -20.99
CA PHE A 31 13.08 -32.52 -20.52
C PHE A 31 12.23 -31.87 -19.43
N PHE A 32 12.87 -31.20 -18.45
CA PHE A 32 12.18 -30.48 -17.39
C PHE A 32 11.28 -29.36 -17.93
N ILE A 33 11.79 -28.53 -18.85
CA ILE A 33 11.05 -27.42 -19.46
C ILE A 33 9.82 -27.90 -20.22
N ARG A 34 9.97 -28.98 -21.00
CA ARG A 34 8.87 -29.57 -21.77
C ARG A 34 7.79 -30.14 -20.85
N SER A 35 8.21 -30.87 -19.82
CA SER A 35 7.28 -31.47 -18.83
C SER A 35 6.48 -30.45 -18.01
N HIS A 36 6.95 -29.20 -17.90
CA HIS A 36 6.35 -28.16 -17.04
C HIS A 36 5.84 -26.95 -17.83
N ARG A 37 5.44 -27.13 -19.09
CA ARG A 37 4.90 -26.04 -19.92
C ARG A 37 3.67 -25.36 -19.31
N ALA A 38 2.80 -26.13 -18.65
CA ALA A 38 1.64 -25.61 -17.92
C ALA A 38 2.03 -24.67 -16.76
N GLU A 39 3.24 -24.83 -16.21
CA GLU A 39 3.83 -24.00 -15.15
C GLU A 39 4.85 -22.99 -15.70
N SER A 40 4.80 -22.69 -17.01
CA SER A 40 5.78 -21.81 -17.66
C SER A 40 5.88 -20.41 -17.04
N GLN A 41 4.75 -19.84 -16.61
CA GLN A 41 4.72 -18.52 -15.96
C GLN A 41 5.40 -18.55 -14.56
N PRO A 42 5.02 -19.46 -13.62
CA PRO A 42 5.76 -19.66 -12.37
C PRO A 42 7.26 -19.90 -12.55
N LEU A 43 7.64 -20.78 -13.49
CA LEU A 43 9.05 -21.10 -13.76
C LEU A 43 9.84 -19.88 -14.24
N LYS A 44 9.26 -19.11 -15.18
CA LYS A 44 9.84 -17.85 -15.64
C LYS A 44 10.06 -16.88 -14.49
N GLN A 45 9.06 -16.74 -13.61
CA GLN A 45 9.19 -15.87 -12.45
C GLN A 45 10.32 -16.31 -11.51
N TRP A 46 10.43 -17.61 -11.20
CA TRP A 46 11.51 -18.11 -10.34
C TRP A 46 12.89 -17.89 -10.93
N TRP A 47 13.04 -18.12 -12.24
CA TRP A 47 14.31 -17.88 -12.92
C TRP A 47 14.63 -16.39 -13.03
N ASP A 48 13.64 -15.53 -13.18
CA ASP A 48 13.83 -14.08 -13.17
C ASP A 48 14.32 -13.61 -11.79
N ASP A 49 13.68 -14.09 -10.72
CA ASP A 49 14.09 -13.81 -9.33
C ASP A 49 15.53 -14.29 -9.01
N MET A 50 16.03 -15.31 -9.73
CA MET A 50 17.41 -15.85 -9.63
C MET A 50 18.41 -15.17 -10.58
N GLU A 51 17.96 -14.17 -11.36
CA GLU A 51 18.70 -13.53 -12.46
C GLU A 51 19.22 -14.54 -13.51
N ALA A 52 18.46 -15.61 -13.74
CA ALA A 52 18.80 -16.71 -14.64
C ALA A 52 18.28 -16.50 -16.07
N LEU A 53 18.53 -15.33 -16.66
CA LEU A 53 18.06 -14.93 -17.99
C LEU A 53 18.41 -15.93 -19.11
N ARG A 54 19.55 -16.62 -18.99
CA ARG A 54 19.96 -17.66 -19.94
C ARG A 54 18.98 -18.84 -19.95
N VAL A 55 18.50 -19.25 -18.76
CA VAL A 55 17.52 -20.33 -18.62
C VAL A 55 16.17 -19.91 -19.17
N ILE A 56 15.73 -18.69 -18.88
CA ILE A 56 14.48 -18.14 -19.42
C ILE A 56 14.49 -18.16 -20.95
N ARG A 57 15.53 -17.59 -21.57
CA ARG A 57 15.65 -17.54 -23.04
C ARG A 57 15.69 -18.93 -23.66
N TYR A 58 16.42 -19.85 -23.02
CA TYR A 58 16.46 -21.24 -23.46
C TYR A 58 15.08 -21.90 -23.36
N ALA A 59 14.37 -21.73 -22.24
CA ALA A 59 13.04 -22.28 -22.03
C ALA A 59 12.00 -21.72 -23.00
N GLU A 60 12.03 -20.41 -23.26
CA GLU A 60 11.17 -19.78 -24.27
C GLU A 60 11.42 -20.35 -25.66
N ASN A 61 12.68 -20.54 -26.04
CA ASN A 61 13.01 -21.17 -27.31
C ASN A 61 12.46 -22.60 -27.40
N GLN A 62 12.63 -23.40 -26.34
CA GLN A 62 12.11 -24.77 -26.30
C GLN A 62 10.58 -24.84 -26.37
N TRP A 63 9.87 -23.95 -25.66
CA TRP A 63 8.41 -23.88 -25.75
C TRP A 63 7.93 -23.43 -27.13
N ASN A 64 8.70 -22.61 -27.84
CA ASN A 64 8.35 -22.18 -29.20
C ASN A 64 8.62 -23.26 -30.26
N ILE A 65 9.66 -24.07 -30.09
CA ILE A 65 10.07 -25.10 -31.06
C ILE A 65 9.19 -26.35 -31.00
N HIS A 66 8.72 -26.76 -29.81
CA HIS A 66 7.99 -28.02 -29.63
C HIS A 66 6.47 -27.79 -29.44
N PRO A 67 5.58 -28.42 -30.24
CA PRO A 67 4.13 -28.33 -30.06
C PRO A 67 3.60 -29.19 -28.89
N PRO A 68 2.43 -28.88 -28.31
CA PRO A 68 1.88 -29.50 -27.09
C PRO A 68 1.70 -31.02 -27.16
N GLU A 69 1.54 -31.57 -28.37
CA GLU A 69 1.23 -32.98 -28.62
C GLU A 69 2.45 -33.91 -28.52
N THR A 70 3.64 -33.36 -28.28
CA THR A 70 4.92 -34.11 -28.19
C THR A 70 5.53 -34.14 -26.79
N ASP A 71 4.77 -33.76 -25.76
CA ASP A 71 5.30 -33.68 -24.40
C ASP A 71 5.51 -35.10 -23.80
N PRO A 72 6.75 -35.43 -23.36
CA PRO A 72 7.05 -36.73 -22.79
C PRO A 72 6.40 -36.91 -21.39
N ASN A 73 6.24 -38.18 -20.99
CA ASN A 73 5.65 -38.60 -19.71
C ASN A 73 6.22 -37.81 -18.50
N PRO A 74 5.39 -37.23 -17.60
CA PRO A 74 5.74 -36.03 -16.81
C PRO A 74 6.63 -36.26 -15.57
N ASN A 75 7.24 -37.44 -15.40
CA ASN A 75 7.78 -37.85 -14.11
C ASN A 75 9.24 -37.42 -13.82
N SER A 76 9.71 -36.30 -14.36
CA SER A 76 11.04 -35.74 -14.00
C SER A 76 11.10 -35.38 -12.52
N VAL A 77 10.03 -34.79 -11.99
CA VAL A 77 9.86 -34.40 -10.59
C VAL A 77 9.97 -35.62 -9.66
N GLY A 78 9.42 -36.77 -10.07
CA GLY A 78 9.47 -38.02 -9.30
C GLY A 78 10.89 -38.55 -9.03
N LYS A 79 11.90 -38.08 -9.76
CA LYS A 79 13.32 -38.45 -9.55
C LYS A 79 14.01 -37.64 -8.46
N VAL A 80 13.34 -36.63 -7.89
CA VAL A 80 13.86 -35.85 -6.77
C VAL A 80 13.59 -36.61 -5.47
N SER A 81 14.65 -36.83 -4.68
CA SER A 81 14.58 -37.49 -3.38
C SER A 81 15.53 -36.82 -2.38
N MET A 82 15.28 -37.02 -1.09
CA MET A 82 16.16 -36.59 -0.01
C MET A 82 17.06 -37.76 0.39
N GLY A 83 18.38 -37.53 0.33
CA GLY A 83 19.41 -38.44 0.80
C GLY A 83 19.81 -38.20 2.25
N ILE A 84 20.95 -38.78 2.65
CA ILE A 84 21.55 -38.61 3.97
C ILE A 84 22.02 -37.15 4.14
N ASP A 85 21.97 -36.62 5.37
CA ASP A 85 22.38 -35.26 5.74
C ASP A 85 21.67 -34.14 4.97
N GLU A 86 20.37 -34.30 4.71
CA GLU A 86 19.52 -33.29 4.04
C GLU A 86 20.00 -32.95 2.60
N VAL A 87 20.80 -33.83 1.99
CA VAL A 87 21.27 -33.69 0.59
C VAL A 87 20.15 -34.06 -0.36
N VAL A 88 19.86 -33.20 -1.34
CA VAL A 88 18.86 -33.48 -2.36
C VAL A 88 19.50 -34.17 -3.56
N ILE A 89 18.88 -35.26 -4.02
CA ILE A 89 19.34 -36.09 -5.13
C ILE A 89 18.32 -36.01 -6.26
N PHE A 90 18.79 -35.79 -7.49
CA PHE A 90 18.00 -35.87 -8.70
C PHE A 90 18.72 -36.76 -9.71
N ALA A 91 18.01 -37.76 -10.25
CA ALA A 91 18.57 -38.72 -11.21
C ALA A 91 19.92 -39.34 -10.75
N ASN A 92 19.99 -39.73 -9.47
CA ASN A 92 21.18 -40.27 -8.79
C ASN A 92 22.38 -39.30 -8.68
N LYS A 93 22.20 -38.01 -8.98
CA LYS A 93 23.20 -36.97 -8.78
C LYS A 93 22.82 -36.09 -7.60
N LYS A 94 23.81 -35.73 -6.78
CA LYS A 94 23.63 -34.73 -5.71
C LYS A 94 23.46 -33.35 -6.35
N ILE A 95 22.36 -32.67 -6.08
CA ILE A 95 22.04 -31.37 -6.70
C ILE A 95 22.09 -30.19 -5.73
N GLY A 96 22.10 -30.44 -4.43
CA GLY A 96 22.21 -29.42 -3.39
C GLY A 96 21.93 -29.97 -2.00
N LYS A 97 21.82 -29.08 -1.02
CA LYS A 97 21.54 -29.42 0.39
C LYS A 97 20.47 -28.50 0.97
N VAL A 98 19.63 -29.05 1.85
CA VAL A 98 18.68 -28.28 2.67
C VAL A 98 19.34 -27.92 3.99
N TYR A 99 19.27 -26.64 4.36
CA TYR A 99 19.76 -26.11 5.61
C TYR A 99 18.60 -25.64 6.47
N ASN A 100 18.64 -26.03 7.75
CA ASN A 100 17.63 -25.70 8.75
C ASN A 100 18.21 -24.67 9.72
N TYR A 101 17.67 -23.46 9.71
CA TYR A 101 18.15 -22.37 10.56
C TYR A 101 17.08 -21.90 11.54
N TYR A 102 17.53 -21.49 12.72
CA TYR A 102 16.75 -20.86 13.78
C TYR A 102 17.03 -19.35 13.84
N ARG A 103 15.98 -18.56 14.07
CA ARG A 103 16.04 -17.11 14.27
C ARG A 103 16.49 -16.77 15.68
N THR A 104 17.66 -16.16 15.81
CA THR A 104 18.21 -15.76 17.12
C THR A 104 17.64 -14.45 17.66
N VAL A 105 16.82 -13.73 16.88
CA VAL A 105 16.22 -12.45 17.25
C VAL A 105 14.74 -12.42 16.92
N LEU A 106 13.91 -12.09 17.91
CA LEU A 106 12.45 -11.99 17.78
C LEU A 106 11.99 -10.60 18.23
N PRO A 107 12.13 -9.58 17.36
CA PRO A 107 11.84 -8.20 17.73
C PRO A 107 10.33 -8.00 17.98
N GLN A 108 10.00 -7.30 19.06
CA GLN A 108 8.62 -6.99 19.46
C GLN A 108 8.24 -5.54 19.14
N GLU A 109 9.20 -4.62 19.17
CA GLU A 109 8.97 -3.24 18.72
C GLU A 109 8.79 -3.23 17.19
N MET A 110 7.74 -2.55 16.72
CA MET A 110 7.27 -2.65 15.34
C MET A 110 8.28 -2.17 14.30
N GLN A 111 8.95 -1.04 14.56
CA GLN A 111 9.95 -0.49 13.65
C GLN A 111 11.16 -1.43 13.50
N ILE A 112 11.59 -2.05 14.59
CA ILE A 112 12.67 -3.05 14.58
C ILE A 112 12.21 -4.32 13.90
N LYS A 113 10.98 -4.77 14.13
CA LYS A 113 10.43 -5.95 13.45
C LYS A 113 10.42 -5.78 11.94
N ILE A 114 9.93 -4.65 11.45
CA ILE A 114 9.97 -4.32 10.01
C ILE A 114 11.41 -4.29 9.52
N ALA A 115 12.34 -3.70 10.28
CA ALA A 115 13.73 -3.59 9.88
C ALA A 115 14.44 -4.96 9.77
N TYR A 116 14.25 -5.86 10.74
CA TYR A 116 14.81 -7.22 10.69
C TYR A 116 14.17 -8.05 9.59
N ASP A 117 12.83 -8.06 9.49
CA ASP A 117 12.13 -8.80 8.43
C ASP A 117 12.60 -8.34 7.05
N SER A 118 12.68 -7.02 6.83
CA SER A 118 13.15 -6.47 5.55
C SER A 118 14.62 -6.78 5.27
N LEU A 119 15.49 -6.74 6.29
CA LEU A 119 16.90 -7.10 6.12
C LEU A 119 17.06 -8.59 5.77
N ILE A 120 16.28 -9.45 6.44
CA ILE A 120 16.23 -10.89 6.18
C ILE A 120 15.72 -11.17 4.76
N GLU A 121 14.63 -10.55 4.34
CA GLU A 121 14.09 -10.71 2.98
C GLU A 121 15.13 -10.28 1.93
N ARG A 122 15.80 -9.14 2.13
CA ARG A 122 16.90 -8.69 1.25
C ARG A 122 18.07 -9.68 1.23
N PHE A 123 18.41 -10.29 2.37
CA PHE A 123 19.44 -11.32 2.44
C PHE A 123 19.03 -12.58 1.67
N MET A 124 17.79 -13.03 1.79
CA MET A 124 17.28 -14.16 1.00
C MET A 124 17.35 -13.88 -0.50
N GLY A 125 17.02 -12.66 -0.94
CA GLY A 125 17.19 -12.28 -2.35
C GLY A 125 18.62 -12.17 -2.82
N PHE A 126 19.52 -11.78 -1.93
CA PHE A 126 20.97 -11.81 -2.20
C PHE A 126 21.43 -13.24 -2.44
N LEU A 127 21.04 -14.19 -1.58
CA LEU A 127 21.32 -15.62 -1.75
C LEU A 127 20.64 -16.21 -2.99
N GLN A 128 19.40 -15.82 -3.29
CA GLN A 128 18.68 -16.32 -4.45
C GLN A 128 19.33 -15.88 -5.76
N ARG A 129 19.80 -14.64 -5.86
CA ARG A 129 20.50 -14.15 -7.06
C ARG A 129 21.92 -14.69 -7.19
N GLY A 130 22.66 -14.70 -6.08
CA GLY A 130 24.06 -15.13 -6.08
C GLY A 130 24.21 -16.65 -6.18
N LYS A 131 23.39 -17.41 -5.45
CA LYS A 131 23.53 -18.86 -5.25
C LYS A 131 22.35 -19.68 -5.76
N CYS A 132 21.33 -19.04 -6.34
CA CYS A 132 20.08 -19.73 -6.71
C CYS A 132 19.43 -20.43 -5.51
N ALA A 133 19.66 -19.92 -4.30
CA ALA A 133 19.06 -20.46 -3.09
C ALA A 133 17.54 -20.22 -3.11
N ILE A 134 16.77 -21.17 -2.59
CA ILE A 134 15.31 -21.04 -2.47
C ILE A 134 14.86 -21.27 -1.03
N LEU A 135 13.94 -20.43 -0.59
CA LEU A 135 13.22 -20.61 0.64
C LEU A 135 12.17 -21.71 0.46
N LEU A 136 12.32 -22.81 1.20
CA LEU A 136 11.34 -23.89 1.25
C LEU A 136 10.30 -23.62 2.33
N PHE A 137 10.72 -23.03 3.45
CA PHE A 137 9.88 -22.76 4.60
C PHE A 137 10.34 -21.55 5.38
N GLU A 138 9.37 -20.82 5.93
CA GLU A 138 9.60 -19.78 6.92
C GLU A 138 8.44 -19.75 7.91
N ASN A 139 8.77 -19.72 9.19
CA ASN A 139 7.87 -19.28 10.25
C ASN A 139 8.57 -18.23 11.13
N ASP A 140 7.92 -17.82 12.21
CA ASP A 140 8.46 -16.78 13.10
C ASP A 140 9.79 -17.18 13.77
N LEU A 141 10.13 -18.47 13.85
CA LEU A 141 11.27 -19.01 14.61
C LEU A 141 12.32 -19.71 13.75
N ALA A 142 11.93 -20.29 12.61
CA ALA A 142 12.76 -21.18 11.83
C ALA A 142 12.55 -20.96 10.35
N LEU A 143 13.58 -21.31 9.58
CA LEU A 143 13.56 -21.25 8.13
C LEU A 143 14.30 -22.44 7.56
N GLN A 144 13.84 -22.91 6.39
CA GLN A 144 14.49 -23.97 5.63
C GLN A 144 14.86 -23.43 4.25
N ILE A 145 16.13 -23.53 3.88
CA ILE A 145 16.65 -23.05 2.60
C ILE A 145 17.26 -24.24 1.86
N PHE A 146 16.93 -24.39 0.58
CA PHE A 146 17.67 -25.25 -0.32
C PHE A 146 18.73 -24.44 -1.06
N ILE A 147 19.97 -24.96 -1.09
CA ILE A 147 21.10 -24.35 -1.79
C ILE A 147 21.63 -25.35 -2.82
N PRO A 148 21.58 -25.04 -4.12
CA PRO A 148 22.09 -25.92 -5.15
C PRO A 148 23.63 -25.96 -5.12
N PHE A 149 24.21 -27.11 -5.43
CA PHE A 149 25.66 -27.23 -5.56
C PHE A 149 26.12 -26.59 -6.88
N THR A 150 27.01 -25.60 -6.79
CA THR A 150 27.73 -25.03 -7.95
C THR A 150 29.02 -25.77 -8.24
N ASP A 151 29.65 -26.32 -7.20
CA ASP A 151 30.81 -27.23 -7.25
C ASP A 151 30.58 -28.31 -6.18
N LEU A 152 30.97 -29.56 -6.46
CA LEU A 152 30.73 -30.72 -5.58
C LEU A 152 31.42 -30.60 -4.22
N ASN A 153 32.44 -29.75 -4.11
CA ASN A 153 33.25 -29.56 -2.91
C ASN A 153 33.07 -28.20 -2.22
N ALA A 154 32.24 -27.30 -2.75
CA ALA A 154 32.04 -25.98 -2.16
C ALA A 154 30.96 -26.06 -1.06
N GLU A 155 31.38 -25.99 0.21
CA GLU A 155 30.46 -25.90 1.33
C GLU A 155 29.88 -24.48 1.45
N PHE A 156 28.59 -24.39 1.75
CA PHE A 156 27.94 -23.11 1.99
C PHE A 156 28.29 -22.57 3.39
N ASP A 157 28.95 -21.41 3.43
CA ASP A 157 29.23 -20.69 4.68
C ASP A 157 28.26 -19.52 4.85
N LEU A 158 27.27 -19.70 5.73
CA LEU A 158 26.28 -18.67 6.06
C LEU A 158 26.94 -17.39 6.59
N SER A 159 28.00 -17.50 7.39
CA SER A 159 28.67 -16.36 8.02
C SER A 159 29.40 -15.52 6.99
N PHE A 160 30.08 -16.18 6.04
CA PHE A 160 30.71 -15.51 4.91
C PHE A 160 29.68 -14.75 4.05
N GLU A 161 28.61 -15.44 3.64
CA GLU A 161 27.58 -14.86 2.77
C GLU A 161 26.82 -13.72 3.47
N TRP A 162 26.58 -13.82 4.78
CA TRP A 162 26.02 -12.74 5.57
C TRP A 162 26.92 -11.50 5.58
N ASN A 163 28.24 -11.67 5.78
CA ASN A 163 29.18 -10.55 5.78
C ASN A 163 29.26 -9.85 4.42
N GLU A 164 29.27 -10.62 3.32
CA GLU A 164 29.21 -10.06 1.97
C GLU A 164 27.88 -9.33 1.72
N PHE A 165 26.77 -9.88 2.20
CA PHE A 165 25.48 -9.19 2.15
C PHE A 165 25.48 -7.89 2.96
N ILE A 166 26.06 -7.83 4.16
CA ILE A 166 26.13 -6.60 4.95
C ILE A 166 26.94 -5.52 4.21
N LYS A 167 28.07 -5.89 3.57
CA LYS A 167 28.83 -4.97 2.71
C LYS A 167 27.97 -4.45 1.56
N PHE A 168 27.20 -5.31 0.91
CA PHE A 168 26.27 -4.92 -0.15
C PHE A 168 25.14 -4.00 0.37
N ALA A 169 24.43 -4.42 1.43
CA ALA A 169 23.23 -3.78 1.95
C ALA A 169 23.50 -2.37 2.53
N TYR A 170 24.72 -2.15 3.01
CA TYR A 170 25.23 -0.89 3.53
C TYR A 170 26.28 -0.24 2.60
N SER A 171 26.28 -0.61 1.32
CA SER A 171 27.04 0.11 0.30
C SER A 171 26.45 1.49 0.03
N GLU A 172 27.25 2.38 -0.53
CA GLU A 172 26.79 3.71 -0.95
C GLU A 172 25.51 3.68 -1.81
N THR A 173 25.47 2.76 -2.77
CA THR A 173 24.34 2.64 -3.72
C THR A 173 23.06 2.22 -3.00
N GLU A 174 23.16 1.27 -2.07
CA GLU A 174 22.00 0.77 -1.34
C GLU A 174 21.53 1.77 -0.27
N LEU A 175 22.45 2.46 0.42
CA LEU A 175 22.11 3.51 1.38
C LEU A 175 21.47 4.73 0.70
N TYR A 176 21.87 5.07 -0.53
CA TYR A 176 21.17 6.08 -1.31
C TYR A 176 19.70 5.72 -1.51
N LYS A 177 19.43 4.48 -1.95
CA LYS A 177 18.08 3.99 -2.24
C LYS A 177 17.24 3.83 -0.98
N SER A 178 17.79 3.24 0.09
CA SER A 178 17.03 2.91 1.29
C SER A 178 16.87 4.08 2.25
N PHE A 179 17.85 4.98 2.33
CA PHE A 179 17.89 6.04 3.33
C PHE A 179 17.79 7.46 2.73
N THR A 180 18.64 7.79 1.75
CA THR A 180 18.72 9.17 1.26
C THR A 180 17.44 9.61 0.54
N LEU A 181 16.87 8.78 -0.33
CA LEU A 181 15.61 9.08 -1.00
C LEU A 181 14.46 9.30 0.00
N LEU A 182 14.45 8.53 1.09
CA LEU A 182 13.47 8.69 2.17
C LEU A 182 13.59 10.06 2.85
N VAL A 183 14.76 10.38 3.43
CA VAL A 183 14.89 11.62 4.20
C VAL A 183 14.78 12.88 3.32
N ASN A 184 15.10 12.75 2.03
CA ASN A 184 14.93 13.82 1.05
C ASN A 184 13.47 14.07 0.66
N SER A 185 12.60 13.07 0.78
CA SER A 185 11.22 13.16 0.32
C SER A 185 10.23 13.48 1.44
N LEU A 186 10.53 13.09 2.69
CA LEU A 186 9.61 13.21 3.81
C LEU A 186 10.27 13.88 5.02
N GLU A 187 9.60 14.87 5.59
CA GLU A 187 9.92 15.39 6.92
C GLU A 187 9.35 14.43 7.96
N LEU A 188 10.21 13.70 8.69
CA LEU A 188 9.75 12.63 9.57
C LEU A 188 9.17 13.18 10.90
N THR A 189 9.56 14.39 11.31
CA THR A 189 8.96 15.08 12.47
C THR A 189 8.96 16.59 12.32
N ASN A 190 7.91 17.25 12.81
CA ASN A 190 7.80 18.71 12.81
C ASN A 190 8.79 19.43 13.75
N ARG A 191 9.45 18.71 14.66
CA ARG A 191 10.36 19.27 15.68
C ARG A 191 11.83 18.93 15.43
N GLY A 192 12.10 18.05 14.45
CA GLY A 192 13.40 17.43 14.20
C GLY A 192 13.87 16.50 15.32
N PHE A 193 14.92 15.73 15.04
CA PHE A 193 15.51 14.74 15.97
C PHE A 193 16.77 15.24 16.68
N GLY A 194 17.14 14.59 17.78
CA GLY A 194 18.45 14.76 18.42
C GLY A 194 19.58 14.06 17.66
N TYR A 195 20.80 14.12 18.18
CA TYR A 195 21.91 13.30 17.68
C TYR A 195 21.52 11.83 17.65
N VAL A 196 21.89 11.14 16.58
CA VAL A 196 21.69 9.72 16.40
C VAL A 196 23.07 9.12 16.27
N ARG A 197 23.49 8.37 17.30
CA ARG A 197 24.81 7.74 17.38
C ARG A 197 24.61 6.24 17.45
N PHE A 198 25.13 5.51 16.47
CA PHE A 198 25.18 4.05 16.47
C PHE A 198 26.45 3.59 15.73
N PRO A 199 26.96 2.39 16.01
CA PRO A 199 28.21 1.90 15.42
C PRO A 199 28.02 1.60 13.92
N PRO A 200 28.94 2.04 13.04
CA PRO A 200 28.86 1.72 11.62
C PRO A 200 29.15 0.24 11.37
N ALA A 201 28.37 -0.40 10.49
CA ALA A 201 28.57 -1.80 10.09
C ALA A 201 29.58 -1.96 8.94
N THR A 202 29.80 -0.91 8.15
CA THR A 202 30.69 -0.90 6.99
C THR A 202 31.39 0.46 6.87
N ILE A 203 32.47 0.52 6.10
CA ILE A 203 33.18 1.78 5.81
C ILE A 203 32.30 2.77 5.02
N ASP A 204 31.55 2.28 4.04
CA ASP A 204 30.60 3.07 3.25
C ASP A 204 29.53 3.70 4.15
N MET A 205 29.02 2.95 5.12
CA MET A 205 28.08 3.47 6.11
C MET A 205 28.70 4.59 6.95
N THR A 206 29.97 4.46 7.36
CA THR A 206 30.70 5.53 8.06
C THR A 206 30.71 6.81 7.24
N TYR A 207 31.08 6.73 5.96
CA TYR A 207 31.10 7.89 5.08
C TYR A 207 29.70 8.48 4.87
N TRP A 208 28.67 7.63 4.74
CA TRP A 208 27.29 8.05 4.55
C TRP A 208 26.72 8.78 5.78
N LEU A 209 27.01 8.29 6.99
CA LEU A 209 26.61 8.93 8.24
C LEU A 209 27.29 10.29 8.40
N ALA A 210 28.60 10.36 8.15
CA ALA A 210 29.34 11.62 8.16
C ALA A 210 28.77 12.59 7.11
N ALA A 211 28.46 12.11 5.91
CA ALA A 211 27.84 12.90 4.84
C ALA A 211 26.50 13.51 5.27
N PHE A 212 25.66 12.74 5.97
CA PHE A 212 24.38 13.22 6.49
C PHE A 212 24.57 14.36 7.49
N TYR A 213 25.51 14.23 8.42
CA TYR A 213 25.85 15.30 9.37
C TYR A 213 26.51 16.51 8.70
N ILE A 214 27.35 16.32 7.68
CA ILE A 214 27.93 17.42 6.88
C ILE A 214 26.83 18.20 6.15
N ALA A 215 25.84 17.50 5.58
CA ALA A 215 24.70 18.14 4.92
C ALA A 215 23.87 18.98 5.90
N THR A 216 23.60 18.43 7.09
CA THR A 216 22.93 19.17 8.18
C THR A 216 23.74 20.37 8.65
N LEU A 217 25.05 20.23 8.81
CA LEU A 217 25.95 21.34 9.15
C LEU A 217 25.87 22.44 8.10
N ARG A 218 25.92 22.08 6.82
CA ARG A 218 25.79 23.01 5.69
C ARG A 218 24.50 23.80 5.75
N GLU A 219 23.34 23.15 5.87
CA GLU A 219 22.06 23.86 5.95
C GLU A 219 22.00 24.80 7.17
N ARG A 220 22.54 24.37 8.31
CA ARG A 220 22.55 25.18 9.53
C ARG A 220 23.41 26.44 9.39
N VAL A 221 24.63 26.31 8.87
CA VAL A 221 25.52 27.45 8.70
C VAL A 221 25.03 28.36 7.59
N LEU A 222 24.55 27.82 6.47
CA LEU A 222 24.16 28.61 5.31
C LEU A 222 22.83 29.35 5.48
N ARG A 223 21.84 28.74 6.13
CA ARG A 223 20.45 29.23 6.10
C ARG A 223 19.79 29.41 7.46
N ASN A 224 20.42 28.94 8.54
CA ASN A 224 19.85 29.04 9.89
C ASN A 224 20.55 30.09 10.78
N THR A 225 21.27 31.04 10.18
CA THR A 225 21.80 32.21 10.89
C THR A 225 20.79 33.35 10.89
N ASP A 226 20.78 34.16 11.95
CA ASP A 226 19.81 35.26 12.12
C ASP A 226 19.86 36.23 10.94
N ASN A 227 21.06 36.54 10.44
CA ASN A 227 21.25 37.39 9.27
C ASN A 227 20.52 36.86 8.02
N TYR A 228 20.62 35.54 7.75
CA TYR A 228 19.92 34.94 6.60
C TYR A 228 18.41 34.86 6.83
N LYS A 229 17.97 34.51 8.04
CA LYS A 229 16.54 34.46 8.39
C LYS A 229 15.87 35.81 8.20
N ASN A 230 16.46 36.86 8.77
CA ASN A 230 15.96 38.23 8.66
C ASN A 230 15.87 38.68 7.20
N ALA A 231 16.93 38.43 6.41
CA ALA A 231 16.94 38.76 4.99
C ALA A 231 15.90 37.93 4.18
N ASN A 232 15.72 36.66 4.52
CA ASN A 232 14.76 35.79 3.85
C ASN A 232 13.30 36.12 4.22
N ASP A 233 13.04 36.54 5.46
CA ASP A 233 11.72 36.99 5.89
C ASP A 233 11.37 38.34 5.27
N ALA A 234 12.33 39.26 5.16
CA ALA A 234 12.17 40.50 4.39
C ALA A 234 11.83 40.21 2.92
N PHE A 235 12.55 39.27 2.29
CA PHE A 235 12.29 38.82 0.92
C PHE A 235 10.88 38.22 0.75
N ARG A 236 10.43 37.36 1.68
CA ARG A 236 9.08 36.78 1.66
C ARG A 236 7.99 37.85 1.77
N LYS A 237 8.14 38.78 2.73
CA LYS A 237 7.20 39.89 2.91
C LYS A 237 7.09 40.77 1.66
N ALA A 238 8.22 41.16 1.07
CA ALA A 238 8.24 41.95 -0.16
C ALA A 238 7.58 41.19 -1.33
N ARG A 239 7.85 39.89 -1.48
CA ARG A 239 7.22 39.05 -2.53
C ARG A 239 5.71 38.96 -2.36
N ASP A 240 5.22 38.74 -1.14
CA ASP A 240 3.79 38.66 -0.86
C ASP A 240 3.09 40.01 -1.12
N ASN A 241 3.75 41.13 -0.82
CA ASN A 241 3.24 42.46 -1.12
C ASN A 241 3.16 42.72 -2.63
N VAL A 242 4.19 42.37 -3.40
CA VAL A 242 4.19 42.46 -4.87
C VAL A 242 3.03 41.63 -5.44
N LYS A 243 2.84 40.40 -4.96
CA LYS A 243 1.73 39.54 -5.38
C LYS A 243 0.37 40.18 -5.07
N LYS A 244 0.19 40.71 -3.85
CA LYS A 244 -1.05 41.43 -3.48
C LYS A 244 -1.33 42.64 -4.38
N CYS A 245 -0.30 43.41 -4.73
CA CYS A 245 -0.46 44.54 -5.64
C CYS A 245 -0.85 44.09 -7.06
N GLN A 246 -0.25 42.99 -7.56
CA GLN A 246 -0.62 42.39 -8.85
C GLN A 246 -2.05 41.85 -8.86
N ASP A 247 -2.44 41.13 -7.82
CA ASP A 247 -3.80 40.59 -7.67
C ASP A 247 -4.85 41.73 -7.63
N GLN A 248 -4.52 42.85 -6.96
CA GLN A 248 -5.37 44.05 -6.95
C GLN A 248 -5.49 44.68 -8.34
N LEU A 249 -4.40 44.84 -9.09
CA LEU A 249 -4.43 45.39 -10.46
C LEU A 249 -5.25 44.54 -11.43
N ASN A 250 -5.33 43.23 -11.21
CA ASN A 250 -6.09 42.31 -12.04
C ASN A 250 -7.61 42.33 -11.76
N THR A 251 -8.09 43.19 -10.84
CA THR A 251 -9.51 43.29 -10.50
C THR A 251 -10.21 44.33 -11.39
N ASN A 252 -11.20 43.90 -12.18
CA ASN A 252 -11.86 44.69 -13.25
C ASN A 252 -12.65 45.95 -12.81
N SER A 253 -12.69 46.30 -11.52
CA SER A 253 -13.53 47.38 -10.97
C SER A 253 -12.75 48.55 -10.36
N LEU A 254 -11.49 48.77 -10.76
CA LEU A 254 -10.65 49.83 -10.21
C LEU A 254 -10.83 51.16 -10.94
N THR A 255 -10.96 52.25 -10.19
CA THR A 255 -10.89 53.62 -10.73
C THR A 255 -9.46 53.95 -11.17
N GLU A 256 -9.32 54.78 -12.19
CA GLU A 256 -8.02 55.12 -12.79
C GLU A 256 -7.01 55.70 -11.77
N ARG A 257 -7.47 56.59 -10.88
CA ARG A 257 -6.65 57.11 -9.76
C ARG A 257 -6.15 56.02 -8.80
N ARG A 258 -6.99 55.00 -8.53
CA ARG A 258 -6.63 53.89 -7.64
C ARG A 258 -5.66 52.94 -8.33
N ARG A 259 -5.80 52.73 -9.64
CA ARG A 259 -4.88 51.96 -10.47
C ARG A 259 -3.48 52.58 -10.47
N THR A 260 -3.35 53.87 -10.77
CA THR A 260 -2.05 54.57 -10.74
C THR A 260 -1.41 54.52 -9.35
N SER A 261 -2.19 54.66 -8.27
CA SER A 261 -1.67 54.53 -6.91
C SER A 261 -1.14 53.12 -6.60
N ILE A 262 -1.78 52.07 -7.11
CA ILE A 262 -1.32 50.69 -6.94
C ILE A 262 -0.08 50.42 -7.81
N GLU A 263 0.01 50.99 -9.02
CA GLU A 263 1.19 50.88 -9.90
C GLU A 263 2.44 51.52 -9.28
N VAL A 264 2.31 52.70 -8.66
CA VAL A 264 3.41 53.33 -7.89
C VAL A 264 3.83 52.45 -6.72
N LYS A 265 2.88 51.93 -5.94
CA LYS A 265 3.18 50.99 -4.85
C LYS A 265 3.84 49.71 -5.34
N LEU A 266 3.41 49.18 -6.48
CA LEU A 266 4.00 48.00 -7.10
C LEU A 266 5.45 48.27 -7.50
N TYR A 267 5.76 49.44 -8.04
CA TYR A 267 7.13 49.86 -8.33
C TYR A 267 8.00 49.88 -7.07
N ASP A 268 7.52 50.53 -6.00
CA ASP A 268 8.24 50.59 -4.71
C ASP A 268 8.45 49.21 -4.08
N GLU A 269 7.42 48.34 -4.09
CA GLU A 269 7.53 46.98 -3.54
C GLU A 269 8.44 46.09 -4.41
N ASN A 270 8.50 46.30 -5.72
CA ASN A 270 9.47 45.63 -6.60
C ASN A 270 10.91 46.06 -6.29
N GLN A 271 11.14 47.34 -5.98
CA GLN A 271 12.45 47.81 -5.55
C GLN A 271 12.86 47.16 -4.22
N LYS A 272 11.96 47.15 -3.22
CA LYS A 272 12.19 46.44 -1.95
C LYS A 272 12.44 44.95 -2.14
N LEU A 273 11.76 44.31 -3.10
CA LEU A 273 11.98 42.90 -3.43
C LEU A 273 13.40 42.66 -3.99
N ASN A 274 13.88 43.57 -4.85
CA ASN A 274 15.24 43.49 -5.40
C ASN A 274 16.30 43.70 -4.31
N ASP A 275 16.13 44.70 -3.45
CA ASP A 275 17.04 44.98 -2.33
C ASP A 275 17.08 43.79 -1.36
N ALA A 276 15.92 43.27 -0.96
CA ALA A 276 15.83 42.09 -0.10
C ALA A 276 16.43 40.83 -0.77
N MET A 277 16.34 40.71 -2.10
CA MET A 277 17.00 39.62 -2.84
C MET A 277 18.52 39.76 -2.78
N GLN A 278 19.06 40.98 -2.91
CA GLN A 278 20.48 41.26 -2.81
C GLN A 278 21.01 40.99 -1.40
N ASP A 279 20.32 41.45 -0.36
CA ASP A 279 20.67 41.19 1.04
C ASP A 279 20.69 39.69 1.34
N ARG A 280 19.68 38.96 0.86
CA ARG A 280 19.63 37.50 1.01
C ARG A 280 20.80 36.80 0.34
N ARG A 281 21.23 37.27 -0.84
CA ARG A 281 22.41 36.74 -1.56
C ARG A 281 23.71 37.07 -0.82
N SER A 282 23.83 38.29 -0.30
CA SER A 282 25.00 38.74 0.47
C SER A 282 25.16 37.94 1.77
N ALA A 283 24.07 37.74 2.52
CA ALA A 283 24.05 36.89 3.72
C ALA A 283 24.48 35.46 3.40
N LEU A 284 23.98 34.87 2.31
CA LEU A 284 24.37 33.52 1.88
C LEU A 284 25.86 33.43 1.55
N ARG A 285 26.42 34.41 0.82
CA ARG A 285 27.86 34.46 0.50
C ARG A 285 28.72 34.57 1.75
N MET A 286 28.31 35.37 2.73
CA MET A 286 29.02 35.50 4.00
C MET A 286 29.01 34.18 4.78
N ASN A 287 27.84 33.54 4.87
CA ASN A 287 27.70 32.24 5.51
C ASN A 287 28.50 31.14 4.80
N GLN A 288 28.61 31.19 3.47
CA GLN A 288 29.44 30.26 2.70
C GLN A 288 30.91 30.33 3.13
N LYS A 289 31.45 31.53 3.30
CA LYS A 289 32.83 31.71 3.80
C LYS A 289 33.01 31.13 5.21
N VAL A 290 31.99 31.23 6.08
CA VAL A 290 32.03 30.63 7.42
C VAL A 290 32.04 29.10 7.32
N PHE A 291 31.15 28.55 6.49
CA PHE A 291 31.08 27.12 6.24
C PHE A 291 32.40 26.56 5.69
N ASP A 292 33.01 27.23 4.72
CA ASP A 292 34.27 26.80 4.11
C ASP A 292 35.43 26.75 5.14
N ARG A 293 35.45 27.67 6.10
CA ARG A 293 36.42 27.64 7.22
C ARG A 293 36.19 26.45 8.15
N ILE A 294 34.94 26.18 8.53
CA ILE A 294 34.59 25.04 9.39
C ILE A 294 34.97 23.72 8.70
N ILE A 295 34.63 23.58 7.41
CA ILE A 295 34.96 22.39 6.61
C ILE A 295 36.46 22.20 6.49
N SER A 296 37.23 23.26 6.27
CA SER A 296 38.70 23.18 6.24
C SER A 296 39.28 22.75 7.59
N GLY A 297 38.71 23.23 8.71
CA GLY A 297 39.09 22.80 10.04
C GLY A 297 38.80 21.32 10.31
N LEU A 298 37.64 20.82 9.89
CA LEU A 298 37.28 19.40 10.00
C LEU A 298 38.18 18.49 9.16
N ARG A 299 38.50 18.91 7.92
CA ARG A 299 39.42 18.19 7.03
C ARG A 299 40.81 18.01 7.63
N ASN A 300 41.27 18.98 8.44
CA ASN A 300 42.56 18.91 9.12
C ASN A 300 42.54 18.02 10.39
N GLN A 301 41.37 17.68 10.92
CA GLN A 301 41.19 16.86 12.12
C GLN A 301 40.91 15.39 11.81
N THR A 302 40.78 15.04 10.54
CA THR A 302 40.36 13.71 10.06
C THR A 302 41.25 13.28 8.89
N ASN A 303 41.14 12.01 8.48
CA ASN A 303 41.79 11.57 7.25
C ASN A 303 41.19 12.35 6.06
N THR A 304 42.07 12.99 5.29
CA THR A 304 41.69 13.87 4.18
C THR A 304 40.87 13.14 3.11
N SER A 305 41.24 11.91 2.77
CA SER A 305 40.54 11.10 1.75
C SER A 305 39.11 10.78 2.19
N ASP A 306 38.98 10.28 3.42
CA ASP A 306 37.72 9.85 4.02
C ASP A 306 36.75 11.02 4.16
N PHE A 307 37.26 12.16 4.61
CA PHE A 307 36.48 13.38 4.73
C PHE A 307 36.02 13.93 3.39
N ASP A 308 36.90 13.98 2.38
CA ASP A 308 36.55 14.47 1.05
C ASP A 308 35.49 13.59 0.38
N HIS A 309 35.55 12.28 0.63
CA HIS A 309 34.55 11.33 0.17
C HIS A 309 33.19 11.54 0.85
N ALA A 310 33.16 11.63 2.19
CA ALA A 310 31.93 11.96 2.94
C ALA A 310 31.34 13.33 2.52
N LYS A 311 32.21 14.32 2.27
CA LYS A 311 31.79 15.64 1.76
C LYS A 311 31.14 15.54 0.38
N ARG A 312 31.70 14.73 -0.54
CA ARG A 312 31.07 14.48 -1.85
C ARG A 312 29.69 13.85 -1.70
N LEU A 313 29.56 12.86 -0.83
CA LEU A 313 28.27 12.20 -0.57
C LEU A 313 27.25 13.15 0.07
N SER A 314 27.69 14.15 0.83
CA SER A 314 26.78 15.11 1.48
C SER A 314 25.89 15.89 0.50
N TYR A 315 26.33 16.04 -0.76
CA TYR A 315 25.56 16.71 -1.81
C TYR A 315 24.33 15.92 -2.28
N GLN A 316 24.23 14.63 -1.93
CA GLN A 316 23.06 13.80 -2.23
C GLN A 316 21.85 14.14 -1.34
N PHE A 317 22.07 14.81 -0.20
CA PHE A 317 20.99 15.23 0.69
C PHE A 317 20.47 16.60 0.28
N ASN A 318 19.16 16.68 0.00
CA ASN A 318 18.49 17.94 -0.27
C ASN A 318 18.19 18.65 1.06
N ARG A 319 17.50 19.80 0.96
CA ARG A 319 17.14 20.59 2.14
C ARG A 319 16.29 19.82 3.15
N THR A 320 15.30 19.05 2.68
CA THR A 320 14.43 18.24 3.54
C THR A 320 15.25 17.20 4.30
N GLY A 321 16.15 16.48 3.62
CA GLY A 321 17.06 15.52 4.25
C GLY A 321 17.97 16.16 5.28
N ALA A 322 18.60 17.28 4.94
CA ALA A 322 19.50 17.97 5.86
C ALA A 322 18.81 18.61 7.08
N MET A 323 17.48 18.85 7.02
CA MET A 323 16.68 19.46 8.09
C MET A 323 16.06 18.47 9.09
N GLN A 324 16.35 17.17 8.99
CA GLN A 324 15.77 16.17 9.90
C GLN A 324 16.17 16.39 11.37
N PHE A 325 17.31 16.99 11.67
CA PHE A 325 17.76 17.22 13.06
C PHE A 325 17.28 18.55 13.65
N SER A 326 16.79 18.50 14.89
CA SER A 326 16.31 19.65 15.65
C SER A 326 17.41 20.63 16.01
N TYR A 327 17.11 21.93 15.87
CA TYR A 327 18.06 23.01 16.13
C TYR A 327 18.42 23.18 17.61
N GLY A 328 17.57 22.72 18.54
CA GLY A 328 17.82 22.85 19.98
C GLY A 328 18.76 21.80 20.55
N THR A 329 18.83 20.62 19.92
CA THR A 329 19.54 19.43 20.43
C THR A 329 20.89 19.23 19.77
N VAL A 330 20.95 19.33 18.44
CA VAL A 330 22.20 19.34 17.68
C VAL A 330 22.71 20.78 17.67
N LYS A 331 23.96 21.05 18.02
CA LYS A 331 24.50 22.43 18.12
C LYS A 331 25.82 22.57 17.38
N LEU A 332 26.11 23.79 16.95
CA LEU A 332 27.44 24.15 16.44
C LEU A 332 28.41 24.32 17.61
N LYS A 333 29.70 24.12 17.36
CA LYS A 333 30.75 24.33 18.37
C LYS A 333 30.75 25.76 18.92
N SER A 334 30.42 26.74 18.08
CA SER A 334 30.26 28.15 18.46
C SER A 334 29.10 28.44 19.42
N GLN A 335 28.20 27.47 19.65
CA GLN A 335 27.00 27.63 20.48
C GLN A 335 27.11 26.97 21.87
N GLY A 336 28.30 26.52 22.29
CA GLY A 336 28.60 26.15 23.69
C GLY A 336 27.94 24.88 24.23
N GLY A 337 27.76 23.83 23.41
CA GLY A 337 27.22 22.53 23.84
C GLY A 337 28.30 21.50 24.26
N LYS A 338 27.93 20.50 25.07
CA LYS A 338 28.81 19.36 25.47
C LYS A 338 29.23 18.46 24.30
N SER A 339 28.50 18.48 23.18
CA SER A 339 28.86 17.77 21.94
C SER A 339 28.41 18.60 20.74
N SER A 340 29.32 18.93 19.82
CA SER A 340 28.99 19.67 18.60
C SER A 340 28.77 18.75 17.41
N ILE A 341 28.12 19.26 16.35
CA ILE A 341 27.94 18.52 15.10
C ILE A 341 29.30 18.25 14.44
N GLU A 342 30.24 19.17 14.60
CA GLU A 342 31.63 19.05 14.18
C GLU A 342 32.32 17.88 14.87
N ASP A 343 32.24 17.80 16.20
CA ASP A 343 32.85 16.69 16.96
C ASP A 343 32.20 15.35 16.60
N THR A 344 30.88 15.34 16.32
CA THR A 344 30.17 14.12 15.90
C THR A 344 30.64 13.61 14.53
N ILE A 345 30.93 14.50 13.59
CA ILE A 345 31.50 14.11 12.28
C ILE A 345 32.86 13.44 12.47
N VAL A 346 33.72 14.00 13.34
CA VAL A 346 35.03 13.43 13.66
C VAL A 346 34.90 12.09 14.38
N GLU A 347 33.98 11.97 15.34
CA GLU A 347 33.70 10.72 16.06
C GLU A 347 33.24 9.62 15.08
N ILE A 348 32.39 9.93 14.11
CA ILE A 348 31.91 8.96 13.12
C ILE A 348 33.05 8.50 12.22
N LEU A 349 33.82 9.43 11.64
CA LEU A 349 34.91 9.08 10.72
C LEU A 349 36.02 8.26 11.38
N ASN A 350 36.18 8.37 12.70
CA ASN A 350 37.15 7.60 13.48
C ASN A 350 36.52 6.38 14.19
N ALA A 351 35.24 6.08 13.96
CA ALA A 351 34.55 4.98 14.62
C ALA A 351 35.04 3.62 14.13
N THR A 352 35.16 2.66 15.04
CA THR A 352 35.48 1.28 14.69
C THR A 352 34.26 0.60 14.06
N ILE A 353 34.48 -0.10 12.95
CA ILE A 353 33.44 -0.88 12.29
C ILE A 353 33.03 -2.03 13.21
N THR A 354 31.72 -2.15 13.45
CA THR A 354 31.13 -3.23 14.24
C THR A 354 30.26 -4.08 13.31
N PRO A 355 30.72 -5.26 12.86
CA PRO A 355 29.94 -6.10 11.96
C PRO A 355 28.66 -6.57 12.65
N LEU A 356 27.59 -6.68 11.87
CA LEU A 356 26.29 -7.14 12.37
C LEU A 356 26.29 -8.66 12.49
N SER A 357 25.82 -9.19 13.61
CA SER A 357 25.63 -10.64 13.78
C SER A 357 24.56 -11.18 12.83
N CYS A 358 24.77 -12.38 12.28
CA CYS A 358 23.75 -13.07 11.51
C CYS A 358 22.54 -13.38 12.41
N PRO A 359 21.29 -13.09 12.00
CA PRO A 359 20.10 -13.42 12.77
C PRO A 359 19.76 -14.92 12.72
N PHE A 360 20.58 -15.73 12.05
CA PHE A 360 20.36 -17.16 11.84
C PHE A 360 21.52 -17.99 12.38
N VAL A 361 21.17 -19.13 12.97
CA VAL A 361 22.10 -20.16 13.44
C VAL A 361 21.52 -21.52 13.06
N LEU A 362 22.35 -22.52 12.77
CA LEU A 362 21.84 -23.88 12.49
C LEU A 362 21.02 -24.37 13.67
N ILE A 363 19.94 -25.10 13.41
CA ILE A 363 19.08 -25.63 14.50
C ILE A 363 19.90 -26.49 15.46
N ASP A 364 20.89 -27.24 14.95
CA ASP A 364 21.77 -28.09 15.76
C ASP A 364 22.74 -27.29 16.66
N ASP A 365 22.99 -26.03 16.32
CA ASP A 365 23.86 -25.10 17.07
C ASP A 365 23.05 -24.17 18.00
N MET A 366 21.76 -24.46 18.24
CA MET A 366 20.94 -23.68 19.17
C MET A 366 21.54 -23.73 20.58
N VAL A 367 22.10 -22.60 21.02
CA VAL A 367 22.41 -22.39 22.42
C VAL A 367 21.11 -22.09 23.18
N ASP A 368 20.92 -22.73 24.32
CA ASP A 368 19.82 -22.58 25.28
C ASP A 368 19.80 -21.18 25.93
N ASN A 369 19.77 -20.13 25.11
CA ASN A 369 19.71 -18.76 25.57
C ASN A 369 18.26 -18.35 25.71
N SER A 370 17.86 -18.12 26.97
CA SER A 370 16.54 -17.66 27.38
C SER A 370 16.03 -16.54 26.47
N VAL A 371 15.07 -16.87 25.59
CA VAL A 371 14.30 -15.90 24.81
C VAL A 371 13.43 -15.12 25.81
N CYS A 372 13.95 -14.01 26.33
CA CYS A 372 13.15 -13.12 27.18
C CYS A 372 12.27 -12.24 26.30
N LYS A 373 11.05 -11.97 26.77
CA LYS A 373 10.13 -11.03 26.11
C LYS A 373 10.78 -9.64 26.05
N ALA A 374 10.97 -9.12 24.84
CA ALA A 374 11.30 -7.72 24.61
C ALA A 374 10.06 -6.84 24.90
N GLY A 375 10.26 -5.64 25.46
CA GLY A 375 9.17 -4.69 25.76
C GLY A 375 9.11 -4.23 27.23
N ASP A 376 9.62 -5.01 28.17
CA ASP A 376 9.80 -4.59 29.56
C ASP A 376 11.20 -3.99 29.75
N ASP A 377 11.34 -2.88 30.51
CA ASP A 377 12.64 -2.33 30.98
C ASP A 377 13.24 -3.32 32.00
N ALA A 378 13.64 -4.50 31.52
CA ALA A 378 14.45 -5.44 32.26
C ALA A 378 15.87 -4.88 32.29
N LYS A 379 16.38 -4.57 33.50
CA LYS A 379 17.74 -4.06 33.72
C LYS A 379 18.75 -4.85 32.87
N ASN A 380 19.55 -4.13 32.07
CA ASN A 380 20.60 -4.67 31.22
C ASN A 380 20.11 -5.57 30.07
N ARG A 381 18.96 -5.25 29.45
CA ARG A 381 18.54 -5.89 28.19
C ARG A 381 18.12 -4.86 27.16
N CYS A 382 18.32 -5.21 25.90
CA CYS A 382 17.92 -4.39 24.78
C CYS A 382 16.38 -4.39 24.68
N TYR A 383 15.77 -3.22 24.75
CA TYR A 383 14.33 -3.04 24.59
C TYR A 383 13.79 -3.59 23.26
N SER A 384 14.60 -3.52 22.21
CA SER A 384 14.22 -3.90 20.85
C SER A 384 14.28 -5.41 20.58
N CYS A 385 15.38 -6.07 20.98
CA CYS A 385 15.63 -7.49 20.65
C CYS A 385 15.70 -8.43 21.85
N GLY A 386 15.66 -7.92 23.08
CA GLY A 386 15.72 -8.72 24.32
C GLY A 386 17.11 -9.27 24.68
N ARG A 387 18.13 -9.05 23.84
CA ARG A 387 19.52 -9.46 24.10
C ARG A 387 20.09 -8.77 25.35
N PRO A 388 20.92 -9.44 26.16
CA PRO A 388 21.59 -8.82 27.29
C PRO A 388 22.52 -7.70 26.83
N LEU A 389 22.47 -6.56 27.53
CA LEU A 389 23.37 -5.45 27.35
C LEU A 389 24.53 -5.55 28.35
N PRO A 390 25.78 -5.31 27.93
CA PRO A 390 26.92 -5.37 28.83
C PRO A 390 26.86 -4.28 29.92
N THR A 391 26.95 -4.68 31.19
CA THR A 391 26.80 -3.80 32.37
C THR A 391 27.85 -2.69 32.51
N LYS A 392 28.95 -2.75 31.75
CA LYS A 392 30.08 -1.80 31.83
C LYS A 392 30.14 -0.81 30.67
N GLU A 393 29.26 -0.91 29.68
CA GLU A 393 29.27 -0.02 28.52
C GLU A 393 28.19 1.06 28.63
N LYS A 394 28.44 2.24 28.04
CA LYS A 394 27.41 3.27 27.89
C LYS A 394 26.32 2.75 26.97
N HIS A 395 25.15 2.46 27.53
CA HIS A 395 23.98 2.07 26.75
C HIS A 395 23.50 3.21 25.84
N GLN A 396 23.04 2.85 24.64
CA GLN A 396 22.45 3.79 23.70
C GLN A 396 20.96 3.89 23.98
N GLN A 397 20.45 5.11 24.15
CA GLN A 397 19.04 5.34 24.38
C GLN A 397 18.26 5.29 23.07
N ALA A 398 17.08 4.69 23.15
CA ALA A 398 16.12 4.59 22.06
C ALA A 398 15.74 5.98 21.51
N ASN A 399 16.08 6.24 20.25
CA ASN A 399 15.83 7.52 19.57
C ASN A 399 14.64 7.42 18.60
N ARG A 400 13.79 8.45 18.59
CA ARG A 400 12.64 8.57 17.67
C ARG A 400 12.99 8.56 16.18
N PHE A 401 14.23 8.84 15.82
CA PHE A 401 14.70 8.73 14.43
C PHE A 401 14.73 7.27 13.95
N VAL A 402 14.92 6.34 14.88
CA VAL A 402 15.16 4.93 14.60
C VAL A 402 14.03 4.05 15.12
N LEU A 403 13.17 4.56 16.02
CA LEU A 403 12.08 3.84 16.68
C LEU A 403 10.80 4.69 16.70
N GLY A 404 9.63 4.07 16.51
CA GLY A 404 8.37 4.81 16.30
C GLY A 404 7.89 5.60 17.51
N ASP A 405 7.92 5.02 18.70
CA ASP A 405 7.71 5.74 19.97
C ASP A 405 8.46 5.07 21.12
N PRO A 406 9.72 5.44 21.36
CA PRO A 406 10.53 4.78 22.37
C PRO A 406 10.18 5.21 23.81
N SER A 407 9.21 6.11 24.02
CA SER A 407 8.96 6.63 25.37
C SER A 407 8.12 5.67 26.21
N GLN A 408 8.65 5.22 27.35
CA GLN A 408 7.90 4.42 28.32
C GLN A 408 7.52 5.26 29.54
N ARG A 409 6.29 5.12 30.02
CA ARG A 409 5.86 5.61 31.34
C ARG A 409 6.27 4.59 32.40
N LEU A 410 7.02 5.03 33.41
CA LEU A 410 7.35 4.20 34.56
C LEU A 410 6.08 3.97 35.39
N GLN A 411 5.78 2.72 35.75
CA GLN A 411 4.60 2.38 36.57
C GLN A 411 4.58 3.12 37.93
N SER A 412 5.74 3.54 38.42
CA SER A 412 5.92 4.20 39.72
C SER A 412 6.46 5.64 39.63
N GLY A 413 6.45 6.28 38.45
CA GLY A 413 7.02 7.62 38.28
C GLY A 413 6.29 8.47 37.24
N GLY A 414 6.11 9.76 37.54
CA GLY A 414 5.50 10.73 36.62
C GLY A 414 6.36 11.11 35.40
N SER A 415 7.60 10.63 35.31
CA SER A 415 8.53 10.92 34.21
C SER A 415 8.59 9.79 33.18
N GLN A 416 8.59 10.17 31.89
CA GLN A 416 8.89 9.26 30.78
C GLN A 416 10.39 9.02 30.68
N LYS A 417 10.82 7.77 30.49
CA LYS A 417 12.22 7.39 30.25
C LYS A 417 12.36 6.79 28.84
N GLN A 418 13.49 7.05 28.18
CA GLN A 418 13.88 6.34 26.97
C GLN A 418 14.61 5.04 27.38
N PRO A 419 14.19 3.88 26.87
CA PRO A 419 14.81 2.59 27.19
C PRO A 419 16.13 2.42 26.43
N ASP A 420 16.94 1.48 26.90
CA ASP A 420 18.24 1.17 26.32
C ASP A 420 18.13 0.16 25.16
N VAL A 421 18.93 0.36 24.12
CA VAL A 421 18.92 -0.43 22.88
C VAL A 421 20.36 -0.76 22.48
N CYS A 422 20.58 -1.96 21.91
CA CYS A 422 21.90 -2.36 21.42
C CYS A 422 22.26 -1.66 20.10
N GLY A 423 23.57 -1.52 19.84
CA GLY A 423 24.07 -0.90 18.61
C GLY A 423 23.58 -1.60 17.33
N GLU A 424 23.49 -2.93 17.32
CA GLU A 424 22.99 -3.69 16.16
C GLU A 424 21.55 -3.33 15.79
N CYS A 425 20.63 -3.26 16.78
CA CYS A 425 19.24 -2.88 16.52
C CYS A 425 19.13 -1.47 15.94
N LEU A 426 19.95 -0.53 16.43
CA LEU A 426 19.97 0.83 15.92
C LEU A 426 20.51 0.89 14.47
N THR A 427 21.59 0.16 14.19
CA THR A 427 22.20 0.08 12.86
C THR A 427 21.29 -0.60 11.83
N ILE A 428 20.59 -1.68 12.21
CA ILE A 428 19.61 -2.37 11.37
C ILE A 428 18.41 -1.45 11.09
N ALA A 429 17.85 -0.85 12.14
CA ALA A 429 16.71 0.03 11.96
C ALA A 429 17.06 1.31 11.21
N PHE A 430 18.29 1.81 11.30
CA PHE A 430 18.75 2.95 10.50
C PHE A 430 18.62 2.70 9.00
N ALA A 431 19.10 1.55 8.51
CA ALA A 431 19.08 1.22 7.09
C ALA A 431 17.69 0.80 6.56
N CYS A 432 16.71 0.64 7.45
CA CYS A 432 15.33 0.39 7.05
C CYS A 432 14.75 1.61 6.32
N SER A 433 14.18 1.36 5.14
CA SER A 433 13.51 2.33 4.26
C SER A 433 12.15 2.79 4.77
N VAL A 434 11.67 2.23 5.87
CA VAL A 434 10.43 2.64 6.54
C VAL A 434 10.79 3.24 7.90
N LYS A 435 10.22 4.41 8.20
CA LYS A 435 10.31 5.08 9.50
C LYS A 435 8.92 5.35 10.03
N LEU A 436 8.60 4.82 11.20
CA LEU A 436 7.33 5.06 11.86
C LEU A 436 7.31 6.47 12.45
N THR A 437 6.32 7.26 12.07
CA THR A 437 6.07 8.64 12.51
C THR A 437 4.65 8.77 13.04
N SER A 438 4.29 9.94 13.58
CA SER A 438 2.90 10.21 13.96
C SER A 438 2.00 10.20 12.73
N GLY A 439 1.03 9.27 12.69
CA GLY A 439 0.15 9.08 11.53
C GLY A 439 0.63 8.03 10.51
N SER A 440 1.76 7.38 10.78
CA SER A 440 2.23 6.22 10.02
C SER A 440 1.35 5.01 10.26
N ILE A 441 0.90 4.40 9.17
CA ILE A 441 0.12 3.17 9.18
C ILE A 441 0.88 2.12 8.40
N VAL A 442 1.06 0.93 8.98
CA VAL A 442 1.85 -0.15 8.37
C VAL A 442 0.92 -1.23 7.87
N LEU A 443 0.99 -1.52 6.58
CA LEU A 443 0.31 -2.63 5.95
C LEU A 443 1.35 -3.68 5.54
N GLN A 444 1.17 -4.91 6.00
CA GLN A 444 1.92 -6.05 5.52
C GLN A 444 1.13 -6.76 4.43
N LEU A 445 1.82 -7.05 3.33
CA LEU A 445 1.29 -7.79 2.20
C LEU A 445 1.80 -9.23 2.26
N ALA A 446 0.97 -10.17 1.85
CA ALA A 446 1.33 -11.57 1.66
C ALA A 446 0.60 -12.09 0.41
N THR A 447 1.04 -13.20 -0.18
CA THR A 447 0.35 -13.86 -1.30
C THR A 447 -0.51 -15.01 -0.80
N ASP A 448 -1.48 -15.47 -1.61
CA ASP A 448 -2.37 -16.55 -1.20
C ASP A 448 -1.66 -17.90 -1.03
N ASP A 449 -0.62 -18.15 -1.84
CA ASP A 449 0.18 -19.37 -1.82
C ASP A 449 1.40 -19.23 -0.89
N GLN A 450 1.46 -20.05 0.16
CA GLN A 450 2.65 -20.15 1.03
C GLN A 450 3.90 -20.67 0.31
N ILE A 451 3.73 -21.26 -0.87
CA ILE A 451 4.80 -21.88 -1.65
C ILE A 451 5.58 -20.81 -2.46
N ASP A 452 5.03 -19.60 -2.59
CA ASP A 452 5.53 -18.66 -3.59
C ASP A 452 5.40 -17.17 -3.21
N ARG A 453 6.49 -16.41 -3.45
CA ARG A 453 6.51 -14.97 -3.80
C ARG A 453 6.80 -13.89 -2.74
N SER A 454 7.67 -14.08 -1.73
CA SER A 454 8.16 -12.91 -0.96
C SER A 454 8.81 -11.84 -1.87
N PHE A 455 9.51 -12.25 -2.95
CA PHE A 455 10.20 -11.34 -3.88
C PHE A 455 9.32 -10.66 -4.94
N SER A 456 8.26 -11.32 -5.43
CA SER A 456 7.36 -10.72 -6.45
C SER A 456 6.59 -9.51 -5.90
N ILE A 457 6.24 -9.54 -4.61
CA ILE A 457 5.56 -8.43 -3.93
C ILE A 457 6.50 -7.23 -3.82
N GLU A 458 7.74 -7.42 -3.39
CA GLU A 458 8.72 -6.32 -3.27
C GLU A 458 8.98 -5.65 -4.63
N ASN A 459 9.11 -6.43 -5.71
CA ASN A 459 9.27 -5.90 -7.07
C ASN A 459 8.03 -5.12 -7.54
N HIS A 460 6.81 -5.62 -7.29
CA HIS A 460 5.57 -4.88 -7.58
C HIS A 460 5.47 -3.58 -6.78
N LEU A 461 5.83 -3.61 -5.49
CA LEU A 461 5.81 -2.44 -4.61
C LEU A 461 6.89 -1.41 -4.99
N ARG A 462 8.06 -1.86 -5.47
CA ARG A 462 9.13 -0.99 -5.99
C ARG A 462 8.74 -0.22 -7.25
N MET A 463 7.86 -0.77 -8.09
CA MET A 463 7.32 -0.03 -9.24
C MET A 463 6.37 1.11 -8.83
N LEU A 464 5.69 0.98 -7.68
CA LEU A 464 4.72 1.97 -7.18
C LEU A 464 5.38 3.15 -6.43
N THR A 465 6.64 3.00 -6.01
CA THR A 465 7.38 3.99 -5.22
C THR A 465 7.64 5.30 -5.99
N LEU A 466 7.44 5.30 -7.31
CA LEU A 466 7.62 6.48 -8.18
C LEU A 466 6.41 7.42 -8.24
N GLY A 467 5.24 7.05 -7.68
CA GLY A 467 4.00 7.85 -7.80
C GLY A 467 3.63 8.71 -6.58
N GLU A 468 3.70 8.16 -5.35
CA GLU A 468 3.11 8.81 -4.15
C GLU A 468 3.96 8.73 -2.86
N LEU A 469 5.27 8.43 -2.93
CA LEU A 469 6.14 8.31 -1.73
C LEU A 469 5.65 7.31 -0.67
N ASN A 470 4.97 6.24 -1.09
CA ASN A 470 4.77 5.10 -0.21
C ASN A 470 6.09 4.33 -0.09
N LEU A 471 6.65 4.28 1.11
CA LEU A 471 7.92 3.60 1.36
C LEU A 471 7.67 2.11 1.53
N VAL A 472 8.56 1.33 0.93
CA VAL A 472 8.49 -0.13 0.94
C VAL A 472 9.70 -0.64 1.67
N ALA A 473 9.48 -1.54 2.63
CA ALA A 473 10.52 -2.31 3.29
C ALA A 473 10.14 -3.79 3.20
N GLY A 474 10.65 -4.48 2.18
CA GLY A 474 10.25 -5.85 1.88
C GLY A 474 8.75 -5.95 1.61
N ARG A 475 8.06 -6.83 2.34
CA ARG A 475 6.60 -7.00 2.29
C ARG A 475 5.76 -5.93 3.01
N TYR A 476 6.38 -4.92 3.60
CA TYR A 476 5.69 -3.86 4.36
C TYR A 476 5.54 -2.58 3.52
N LEU A 477 4.32 -2.06 3.47
CA LEU A 477 3.95 -0.78 2.89
C LEU A 477 3.63 0.22 4.00
N LEU A 478 4.35 1.33 4.01
CA LEU A 478 4.06 2.46 4.89
C LEU A 478 3.09 3.43 4.21
N ILE A 479 1.92 3.60 4.80
CA ILE A 479 0.93 4.62 4.40
C ILE A 479 1.06 5.79 5.37
N ASN A 480 1.55 6.92 4.87
CA ASN A 480 1.68 8.14 5.65
C ASN A 480 0.47 9.05 5.44
N CYS A 481 -0.35 9.23 6.48
CA CYS A 481 -1.44 10.19 6.44
C CYS A 481 -0.90 11.62 6.56
N GLN A 482 -0.90 12.37 5.44
CA GLN A 482 -0.52 13.79 5.43
C GLN A 482 -1.73 14.74 5.40
N GLU A 483 -2.94 14.19 5.29
CA GLU A 483 -4.18 14.95 5.18
C GLU A 483 -4.73 15.30 6.57
N TYR A 484 -5.28 16.51 6.69
CA TYR A 484 -5.86 17.03 7.93
C TYR A 484 -7.29 17.55 7.70
N VAL A 485 -8.13 17.40 8.72
CA VAL A 485 -9.47 17.97 8.81
C VAL A 485 -9.47 19.08 9.88
N GLY A 486 -10.16 20.19 9.60
CA GLY A 486 -10.26 21.34 10.49
C GLY A 486 -9.24 22.46 10.20
N SER A 487 -9.42 23.60 10.86
CA SER A 487 -8.59 24.80 10.71
C SER A 487 -7.92 25.18 12.04
N GLY A 488 -6.75 25.83 11.95
CA GLY A 488 -6.00 26.29 13.14
C GLY A 488 -5.55 25.14 14.05
N ASN A 489 -5.77 25.30 15.37
CA ASN A 489 -5.32 24.37 16.41
C ASN A 489 -6.20 23.10 16.56
N GLU A 490 -7.35 23.02 15.88
CA GLU A 490 -8.23 21.84 15.90
C GLU A 490 -7.94 20.83 14.78
N ARG A 491 -6.80 20.98 14.09
CA ARG A 491 -6.38 20.06 13.02
C ARG A 491 -6.18 18.65 13.56
N LYS A 492 -6.98 17.72 13.04
CA LYS A 492 -6.82 16.27 13.29
C LYS A 492 -6.46 15.57 11.99
N LEU A 493 -5.66 14.52 12.09
CA LEU A 493 -5.36 13.67 10.94
C LEU A 493 -6.64 13.01 10.44
N VAL A 494 -6.79 12.90 9.13
CA VAL A 494 -7.94 12.21 8.53
C VAL A 494 -8.03 10.77 9.03
N SER A 495 -6.89 10.08 9.13
CA SER A 495 -6.80 8.71 9.65
C SER A 495 -7.31 8.55 11.08
N GLU A 496 -7.18 9.58 11.93
CA GLU A 496 -7.75 9.59 13.28
C GLU A 496 -9.26 9.87 13.26
N LYS A 497 -9.71 10.75 12.35
CA LYS A 497 -11.11 11.15 12.24
C LYS A 497 -12.01 10.05 11.67
N ILE A 498 -11.58 9.39 10.59
CA ILE A 498 -12.37 8.33 9.94
C ILE A 498 -12.07 6.94 10.50
N GLY A 499 -10.88 6.77 11.09
CA GLY A 499 -10.35 5.51 11.59
C GLY A 499 -9.24 4.96 10.70
N GLN A 500 -8.18 4.43 11.30
CA GLN A 500 -6.98 3.98 10.57
C GLN A 500 -7.26 2.82 9.61
N ILE A 501 -8.18 1.91 9.98
CA ILE A 501 -8.59 0.80 9.11
C ILE A 501 -9.27 1.35 7.86
N GLN A 502 -10.24 2.25 8.02
CA GLN A 502 -11.00 2.83 6.91
C GLN A 502 -10.09 3.68 6.01
N TYR A 503 -9.17 4.44 6.61
CA TYR A 503 -8.18 5.20 5.86
C TYR A 503 -7.26 4.30 5.04
N THR A 504 -6.77 3.20 5.62
CA THR A 504 -5.94 2.20 4.92
C THR A 504 -6.70 1.60 3.75
N LEU A 505 -7.92 1.12 4.00
CA LEU A 505 -8.79 0.53 3.00
C LEU A 505 -8.95 1.43 1.78
N TRP A 506 -9.20 2.72 2.01
CA TRP A 506 -9.34 3.70 0.94
C TRP A 506 -8.01 4.00 0.22
N ARG A 507 -6.96 4.36 0.97
CA ARG A 507 -5.69 4.77 0.35
C ARG A 507 -5.07 3.66 -0.49
N VAL A 508 -5.07 2.42 -0.01
CA VAL A 508 -4.56 1.26 -0.77
C VAL A 508 -5.39 1.02 -2.02
N ALA A 509 -6.72 1.11 -1.91
CA ALA A 509 -7.61 0.95 -3.05
C ALA A 509 -7.40 2.01 -4.15
N CYS A 510 -6.97 3.22 -3.79
CA CYS A 510 -6.58 4.27 -4.74
C CYS A 510 -5.21 4.02 -5.40
N ILE A 511 -4.31 3.27 -4.73
CA ILE A 511 -2.94 3.04 -5.21
C ILE A 511 -2.87 1.85 -6.16
N PHE A 512 -3.56 0.76 -5.85
CA PHE A 512 -3.46 -0.50 -6.58
C PHE A 512 -4.69 -0.75 -7.46
N PRO A 513 -4.51 -1.27 -8.68
CA PRO A 513 -5.63 -1.74 -9.48
C PRO A 513 -6.27 -2.97 -8.83
N ALA A 514 -7.57 -3.14 -9.05
CA ALA A 514 -8.37 -4.25 -8.54
C ALA A 514 -7.75 -5.64 -8.81
N THR A 515 -7.13 -5.85 -9.97
CA THR A 515 -6.51 -7.12 -10.36
C THR A 515 -5.33 -7.51 -9.47
N ALA A 516 -4.48 -6.55 -9.09
CA ALA A 516 -3.36 -6.79 -8.18
C ALA A 516 -3.87 -7.15 -6.78
N LEU A 517 -4.86 -6.41 -6.29
CA LEU A 517 -5.45 -6.56 -4.95
C LEU A 517 -6.09 -7.94 -4.72
N GLN A 518 -6.61 -8.59 -5.76
CA GLN A 518 -7.25 -9.91 -5.66
C GLN A 518 -6.28 -11.04 -5.25
N THR A 519 -5.00 -10.91 -5.58
CA THR A 519 -4.00 -11.98 -5.38
C THR A 519 -3.21 -11.85 -4.08
N MET A 520 -3.50 -10.79 -3.31
CA MET A 520 -2.75 -10.41 -2.12
C MET A 520 -3.61 -10.55 -0.87
N LYS A 521 -3.01 -10.99 0.24
CA LYS A 521 -3.54 -10.96 1.60
C LYS A 521 -2.96 -9.76 2.34
N PHE A 522 -3.78 -9.12 3.17
CA PHE A 522 -3.40 -7.88 3.85
C PHE A 522 -3.50 -8.02 5.37
N SER A 523 -2.47 -7.53 6.07
CA SER A 523 -2.41 -7.43 7.53
C SER A 523 -2.04 -6.02 7.94
N LEU A 524 -2.97 -5.31 8.55
CA LEU A 524 -2.78 -3.95 9.02
C LEU A 524 -2.24 -3.97 10.45
N PHE A 525 -1.25 -3.13 10.75
CA PHE A 525 -0.75 -2.95 12.10
C PHE A 525 -1.20 -1.62 12.68
N VAL A 526 -2.04 -1.68 13.73
CA VAL A 526 -2.57 -0.53 14.46
C VAL A 526 -2.24 -0.69 15.93
N GLY A 527 -1.51 0.26 16.52
CA GLY A 527 -1.21 0.27 17.96
C GLY A 527 -0.52 -1.01 18.47
N GLY A 528 0.33 -1.63 17.63
CA GLY A 528 1.01 -2.89 17.94
C GLY A 528 0.16 -4.16 17.72
N THR A 529 -1.11 -4.04 17.32
CA THR A 529 -1.96 -5.18 16.98
C THR A 529 -1.99 -5.43 15.48
N ARG A 530 -1.93 -6.71 15.09
CA ARG A 530 -2.08 -7.16 13.70
C ARG A 530 -3.54 -7.49 13.41
N ILE A 531 -4.15 -6.76 12.49
CA ILE A 531 -5.55 -6.90 12.08
C ILE A 531 -5.57 -7.42 10.64
N ARG A 532 -6.20 -8.57 10.41
CA ARG A 532 -6.42 -9.08 9.05
C ARG A 532 -7.46 -8.22 8.34
N VAL A 533 -7.16 -7.81 7.11
CA VAL A 533 -8.07 -7.05 6.26
C VAL A 533 -8.33 -7.87 5.00
N GLU A 534 -9.61 -8.00 4.64
CA GLU A 534 -10.03 -8.87 3.55
C GLU A 534 -9.79 -8.22 2.19
N SER A 535 -9.17 -8.96 1.28
CA SER A 535 -8.77 -8.47 -0.06
C SER A 535 -9.96 -7.95 -0.87
N ARG A 536 -11.13 -8.58 -0.71
CA ARG A 536 -12.39 -8.16 -1.33
C ARG A 536 -12.78 -6.72 -0.99
N HIS A 537 -12.47 -6.24 0.23
CA HIS A 537 -12.78 -4.87 0.64
C HIS A 537 -11.97 -3.84 -0.18
N PHE A 538 -10.68 -4.11 -0.40
CA PHE A 538 -9.84 -3.26 -1.24
C PHE A 538 -10.30 -3.27 -2.71
N VAL A 539 -10.64 -4.44 -3.23
CA VAL A 539 -11.12 -4.59 -4.62
C VAL A 539 -12.39 -3.76 -4.86
N TRP A 540 -13.37 -3.84 -3.95
CA TRP A 540 -14.59 -3.04 -4.09
C TRP A 540 -14.33 -1.54 -4.02
N LEU A 541 -13.47 -1.11 -3.09
CA LEU A 541 -13.12 0.31 -2.97
C LEU A 541 -12.32 0.82 -4.17
N SER A 542 -11.50 -0.03 -4.79
CA SER A 542 -10.71 0.32 -5.98
C SER A 542 -11.64 0.60 -7.17
N ILE A 543 -12.62 -0.28 -7.40
CA ILE A 543 -13.64 -0.09 -8.44
C ILE A 543 -14.52 1.12 -8.12
N LEU A 544 -14.94 1.32 -6.86
CA LEU A 544 -15.70 2.50 -6.47
C LEU A 544 -14.90 3.81 -6.68
N ASN A 545 -13.59 3.77 -6.48
CA ASN A 545 -12.71 4.90 -6.76
C ASN A 545 -12.62 5.18 -8.27
N GLU A 546 -12.55 4.16 -9.12
CA GLU A 546 -12.59 4.34 -10.58
C GLU A 546 -13.90 4.99 -11.05
N ILE A 547 -15.04 4.58 -10.47
CA ILE A 547 -16.37 5.08 -10.84
C ILE A 547 -16.60 6.51 -10.33
N PHE A 548 -16.28 6.77 -9.06
CA PHE A 548 -16.69 8.02 -8.39
C PHE A 548 -15.56 9.02 -8.19
N SER A 549 -14.30 8.59 -8.30
CA SER A 549 -13.07 9.35 -7.98
C SER A 549 -13.20 10.29 -6.77
N PRO A 550 -13.72 9.82 -5.62
CA PRO A 550 -14.08 10.72 -4.52
C PRO A 550 -12.86 11.04 -3.64
N ASN A 551 -12.77 12.29 -3.19
CA ASN A 551 -11.72 12.71 -2.25
C ASN A 551 -12.18 12.53 -0.79
N LEU A 552 -11.28 12.06 0.09
CA LEU A 552 -11.54 11.93 1.54
C LEU A 552 -11.71 13.28 2.24
N VAL A 553 -11.02 14.31 1.76
CA VAL A 553 -11.08 15.67 2.29
C VAL A 553 -11.57 16.62 1.21
N VAL A 554 -12.58 17.41 1.55
CA VAL A 554 -13.14 18.46 0.70
C VAL A 554 -13.21 19.75 1.51
N GLY A 555 -12.54 20.80 1.06
CA GLY A 555 -12.64 22.12 1.71
C GLY A 555 -12.27 22.08 3.20
N GLN A 556 -11.27 21.27 3.58
CA GLN A 556 -10.83 21.03 4.96
C GLN A 556 -11.86 20.31 5.86
N ARG A 557 -12.93 19.76 5.28
CA ARG A 557 -13.92 18.90 5.95
C ARG A 557 -13.81 17.47 5.45
N ASP A 558 -14.22 16.51 6.27
CA ASP A 558 -14.27 15.10 5.90
C ASP A 558 -15.47 14.82 4.97
N ASN A 559 -15.24 13.96 3.98
CA ASN A 559 -16.30 13.45 3.11
C ASN A 559 -17.08 12.35 3.85
N ILE A 560 -18.13 12.76 4.57
CA ILE A 560 -18.95 11.88 5.40
C ILE A 560 -19.56 10.71 4.60
N PRO A 561 -20.18 10.90 3.42
CA PRO A 561 -20.69 9.78 2.61
C PRO A 561 -19.64 8.76 2.25
N LEU A 562 -18.46 9.21 1.80
CA LEU A 562 -17.35 8.30 1.47
C LEU A 562 -16.89 7.54 2.72
N GLY A 563 -16.70 8.23 3.84
CA GLY A 563 -16.36 7.60 5.12
C GLY A 563 -17.42 6.60 5.62
N GLN A 564 -18.70 6.80 5.29
CA GLN A 564 -19.77 5.84 5.58
C GLN A 564 -19.75 4.66 4.60
N ALA A 565 -19.56 4.91 3.31
CA ALA A 565 -19.45 3.88 2.28
C ALA A 565 -18.30 2.91 2.59
N ILE A 566 -17.13 3.41 2.98
CA ILE A 566 -15.98 2.57 3.37
C ILE A 566 -16.34 1.65 4.54
N ARG A 567 -17.07 2.15 5.54
CA ARG A 567 -17.51 1.34 6.70
C ARG A 567 -18.56 0.30 6.32
N LEU A 568 -19.41 0.59 5.33
CA LEU A 568 -20.41 -0.36 4.80
C LEU A 568 -19.73 -1.46 3.99
N ILE A 569 -18.73 -1.11 3.16
CA ILE A 569 -17.88 -2.07 2.45
C ILE A 569 -17.17 -3.00 3.42
N GLN A 570 -16.59 -2.47 4.50
CA GLN A 570 -15.95 -3.29 5.53
C GLN A 570 -16.92 -4.29 6.20
N LYS A 571 -18.23 -4.02 6.18
CA LYS A 571 -19.30 -4.90 6.67
C LYS A 571 -19.90 -5.80 5.59
N ASP A 572 -19.32 -5.82 4.39
CA ASP A 572 -19.84 -6.53 3.22
C ASP A 572 -21.24 -6.03 2.76
N GLU A 573 -21.57 -4.75 3.01
CA GLU A 573 -22.84 -4.10 2.64
C GLU A 573 -22.69 -3.21 1.39
N VAL A 574 -22.27 -3.82 0.26
CA VAL A 574 -21.93 -3.10 -0.99
C VAL A 574 -23.09 -2.29 -1.56
N ILE A 575 -24.31 -2.82 -1.57
CA ILE A 575 -25.51 -2.11 -2.06
C ILE A 575 -25.73 -0.82 -1.29
N SER A 576 -25.60 -0.88 0.05
CA SER A 576 -25.76 0.27 0.92
C SER A 576 -24.66 1.32 0.71
N ALA A 577 -23.42 0.86 0.44
CA ALA A 577 -22.31 1.74 0.08
C ALA A 577 -22.55 2.48 -1.24
N ILE A 578 -22.98 1.75 -2.29
CA ILE A 578 -23.33 2.33 -3.59
C ILE A 578 -24.44 3.37 -3.42
N TYR A 579 -25.54 3.01 -2.75
CA TYR A 579 -26.63 3.94 -2.47
C TYR A 579 -26.12 5.22 -1.79
N LYS A 580 -25.29 5.08 -0.75
CA LYS A 580 -24.77 6.22 0.01
C LYS A 580 -23.95 7.19 -0.85
N LEU A 581 -23.13 6.67 -1.77
CA LEU A 581 -22.31 7.49 -2.66
C LEU A 581 -23.16 8.15 -3.75
N VAL A 582 -24.06 7.38 -4.36
CA VAL A 582 -24.89 7.82 -5.47
C VAL A 582 -25.91 8.89 -5.06
N THR A 583 -26.44 8.83 -3.83
CA THR A 583 -27.41 9.82 -3.32
C THR A 583 -26.78 10.91 -2.45
N ALA A 584 -25.45 11.06 -2.47
CA ALA A 584 -24.78 12.07 -1.65
C ALA A 584 -25.05 13.50 -2.19
N GLU A 585 -25.67 14.36 -1.38
CA GLU A 585 -25.86 15.78 -1.70
C GLU A 585 -24.73 16.62 -1.09
N PHE A 586 -23.81 17.14 -1.91
CA PHE A 586 -22.75 18.07 -1.45
C PHE A 586 -22.70 19.34 -2.28
N PRO A 587 -23.02 20.53 -1.71
CA PRO A 587 -23.11 21.79 -2.44
C PRO A 587 -21.76 22.43 -2.82
N GLN A 588 -20.63 21.78 -2.57
CA GLN A 588 -19.27 22.31 -2.81
C GLN A 588 -18.35 21.31 -3.55
N VAL A 589 -18.91 20.24 -4.14
CA VAL A 589 -18.17 19.10 -4.72
C VAL A 589 -18.76 18.76 -6.07
N ILE A 590 -17.90 18.27 -6.99
CA ILE A 590 -18.32 17.73 -8.28
C ILE A 590 -19.49 16.75 -8.04
N PRO A 591 -20.67 17.04 -8.60
CA PRO A 591 -21.85 16.24 -8.36
C PRO A 591 -21.67 14.80 -8.87
N ILE A 592 -21.75 13.82 -7.97
CA ILE A 592 -21.69 12.36 -8.24
C ILE A 592 -22.90 11.86 -9.09
N HIS A 593 -23.85 12.73 -9.43
CA HIS A 593 -25.18 12.36 -9.93
C HIS A 593 -25.37 12.41 -11.45
N ASN A 594 -24.38 12.85 -12.24
CA ASN A 594 -24.44 12.76 -13.70
C ASN A 594 -23.63 11.57 -14.21
N GLN A 595 -24.09 10.36 -13.85
CA GLN A 595 -23.40 9.16 -14.27
C GLN A 595 -23.40 9.01 -15.78
N SER A 596 -22.21 9.01 -16.37
CA SER A 596 -22.04 8.65 -17.77
C SER A 596 -22.52 7.21 -18.00
N TYR A 597 -22.78 6.87 -19.27
CA TYR A 597 -23.10 5.50 -19.65
C TYR A 597 -22.01 4.50 -19.17
N SER A 598 -20.75 4.92 -19.25
CA SER A 598 -19.60 4.17 -18.75
C SER A 598 -19.71 3.87 -17.26
N GLU A 599 -20.07 4.85 -16.44
CA GLU A 599 -20.18 4.67 -14.97
C GLU A 599 -21.33 3.73 -14.59
N LYS A 600 -22.46 3.78 -15.31
CA LYS A 600 -23.58 2.85 -15.09
C LYS A 600 -23.20 1.42 -15.43
N GLN A 601 -22.45 1.21 -16.50
CA GLN A 601 -21.91 -0.10 -16.86
C GLN A 601 -20.93 -0.60 -15.79
N SER A 602 -19.98 0.22 -15.36
CA SER A 602 -19.02 -0.13 -14.31
C SER A 602 -19.70 -0.47 -12.97
N LEU A 603 -20.85 0.14 -12.66
CA LEU A 603 -21.64 -0.24 -11.50
C LEU A 603 -22.28 -1.62 -11.63
N GLU A 604 -22.74 -2.03 -12.81
CA GLU A 604 -23.21 -3.42 -13.02
C GLU A 604 -22.05 -4.42 -12.95
N GLU A 605 -20.90 -4.10 -13.54
CA GLU A 605 -19.68 -4.91 -13.43
C GLU A 605 -19.23 -5.07 -11.97
N LEU A 606 -19.37 -4.03 -11.14
CA LEU A 606 -19.10 -4.11 -9.71
C LEU A 606 -20.06 -5.08 -9.00
N ARG A 607 -21.36 -5.06 -9.37
CA ARG A 607 -22.37 -5.97 -8.78
C ARG A 607 -22.08 -7.43 -9.14
N GLU A 608 -21.71 -7.69 -10.38
CA GLU A 608 -21.31 -9.03 -10.83
C GLU A 608 -20.04 -9.51 -10.13
N LYS A 609 -18.96 -8.71 -10.15
CA LYS A 609 -17.69 -9.03 -9.48
C LYS A 609 -17.88 -9.25 -7.97
N HIS A 610 -18.82 -8.56 -7.34
CA HIS A 610 -19.11 -8.77 -5.92
C HIS A 610 -19.59 -10.21 -5.64
N CYS A 611 -20.48 -10.76 -6.47
CA CYS A 611 -20.90 -12.16 -6.37
C CYS A 611 -19.71 -13.10 -6.54
N GLU A 612 -18.93 -12.93 -7.60
CA GLU A 612 -17.78 -13.79 -7.88
C GLU A 612 -16.77 -13.79 -6.73
N LEU A 613 -16.51 -12.62 -6.14
CA LEU A 613 -15.58 -12.50 -5.01
C LEU A 613 -16.12 -13.17 -3.76
N LEU A 614 -17.43 -13.06 -3.47
CA LEU A 614 -18.04 -13.78 -2.34
C LEU A 614 -17.96 -15.30 -2.54
N GLU A 615 -18.14 -15.79 -3.76
CA GLU A 615 -18.02 -17.21 -4.08
C GLU A 615 -16.60 -17.73 -3.98
N LYS A 616 -15.63 -17.01 -4.57
CA LYS A 616 -14.20 -17.31 -4.45
C LYS A 616 -13.74 -17.27 -2.98
N SER A 617 -14.24 -16.33 -2.20
CA SER A 617 -13.94 -16.23 -0.76
C SER A 617 -14.55 -17.35 0.07
N SER A 618 -15.40 -18.22 -0.51
CA SER A 618 -16.03 -19.30 0.23
C SER A 618 -15.00 -20.28 0.77
N ASN A 619 -14.04 -20.80 -0.02
CA ASN A 619 -13.09 -21.83 0.47
C ASN A 619 -13.74 -22.94 1.34
N GLY A 620 -15.02 -23.29 1.10
CA GLY A 620 -15.80 -24.24 1.90
C GLY A 620 -16.65 -23.63 3.04
N ASP A 621 -16.56 -22.32 3.30
CA ASP A 621 -17.42 -21.56 4.20
C ASP A 621 -18.83 -21.37 3.59
N LYS A 622 -19.80 -22.07 4.21
CA LYS A 622 -21.22 -21.99 3.86
C LYS A 622 -21.81 -20.59 4.06
N LEU A 623 -21.20 -19.74 4.89
CA LEU A 623 -21.71 -18.39 5.15
C LEU A 623 -21.55 -17.49 3.91
N MET A 624 -20.36 -17.49 3.30
CA MET A 624 -20.07 -16.66 2.12
C MET A 624 -20.89 -17.09 0.91
N SER A 625 -21.06 -18.40 0.68
CA SER A 625 -21.94 -18.90 -0.39
C SER A 625 -23.39 -18.44 -0.20
N LYS A 626 -23.91 -18.48 1.03
CA LYS A 626 -25.25 -17.97 1.35
C LYS A 626 -25.37 -16.46 1.15
N GLN A 627 -24.30 -15.71 1.39
CA GLN A 627 -24.29 -14.26 1.12
C GLN A 627 -24.31 -13.95 -0.37
N ALA A 628 -23.53 -14.68 -1.17
CA ALA A 628 -23.55 -14.55 -2.63
C ALA A 628 -24.94 -14.88 -3.20
N GLU A 629 -25.54 -15.97 -2.72
CA GLU A 629 -26.91 -16.37 -3.09
C GLU A 629 -27.96 -15.31 -2.70
N PHE A 630 -27.88 -14.79 -1.47
CA PHE A 630 -28.75 -13.70 -1.02
C PHE A 630 -28.62 -12.45 -1.90
N TYR A 631 -27.40 -12.11 -2.31
CA TYR A 631 -27.15 -10.97 -3.18
C TYR A 631 -27.75 -11.19 -4.59
N ARG A 632 -27.61 -12.39 -5.15
CA ARG A 632 -28.26 -12.75 -6.44
C ARG A 632 -29.78 -12.63 -6.35
N ASP A 633 -30.38 -13.08 -5.26
CA ASP A 633 -31.82 -12.96 -5.05
C ASP A 633 -32.26 -11.49 -4.98
N VAL A 634 -31.47 -10.62 -4.32
CA VAL A 634 -31.71 -9.16 -4.32
C VAL A 634 -31.60 -8.59 -5.74
N ALA A 635 -30.57 -8.97 -6.50
CA ALA A 635 -30.36 -8.49 -7.86
C ALA A 635 -31.47 -8.95 -8.82
N ALA A 636 -31.93 -10.19 -8.69
CA ALA A 636 -33.04 -10.74 -9.46
C ALA A 636 -34.35 -9.99 -9.18
N LEU A 637 -34.72 -9.80 -7.91
CA LEU A 637 -35.88 -8.98 -7.53
C LEU A 637 -35.74 -7.53 -7.99
N THR A 638 -34.51 -6.98 -7.96
CA THR A 638 -34.22 -5.65 -8.50
C THR A 638 -34.53 -5.59 -9.98
N GLY A 639 -34.10 -6.58 -10.78
CA GLY A 639 -34.43 -6.66 -12.21
C GLY A 639 -35.93 -6.70 -12.47
N LEU A 640 -36.67 -7.58 -11.78
CA LEU A 640 -38.13 -7.71 -11.94
C LEU A 640 -38.88 -6.40 -11.65
N THR A 641 -38.55 -5.75 -10.54
CA THR A 641 -39.24 -4.51 -10.10
C THR A 641 -38.76 -3.28 -10.86
N TYR A 642 -37.48 -3.20 -11.23
CA TYR A 642 -36.92 -2.13 -12.05
C TYR A 642 -37.63 -2.01 -13.40
N ALA A 643 -37.97 -3.14 -14.03
CA ALA A 643 -38.67 -3.17 -15.30
C ALA A 643 -40.00 -2.40 -15.26
N TYR A 644 -40.76 -2.55 -14.17
CA TYR A 644 -42.01 -1.82 -13.97
C TYR A 644 -41.80 -0.35 -13.62
N CYS A 645 -40.82 -0.04 -12.77
CA CYS A 645 -40.49 1.35 -12.46
C CYS A 645 -40.04 2.13 -13.72
N ASP A 646 -39.25 1.50 -14.59
CA ASP A 646 -38.78 2.13 -15.83
C ASP A 646 -39.91 2.20 -16.88
N TYR A 647 -40.74 1.17 -16.99
CA TYR A 647 -41.95 1.20 -17.83
C TYR A 647 -42.90 2.33 -17.40
N LEU A 648 -43.17 2.45 -16.11
CA LEU A 648 -43.96 3.55 -15.54
C LEU A 648 -43.35 4.91 -15.88
N ARG A 649 -42.04 5.06 -15.69
CA ARG A 649 -41.32 6.30 -16.04
C ARG A 649 -41.46 6.65 -17.52
N GLY A 650 -41.39 5.66 -18.41
CA GLY A 650 -41.56 5.83 -19.85
C GLY A 650 -42.97 6.24 -20.25
N GLU A 651 -44.00 5.63 -19.66
CA GLU A 651 -45.41 5.97 -19.93
C GLU A 651 -45.82 7.33 -19.36
N LEU A 652 -45.36 7.66 -18.14
CA LEU A 652 -45.67 8.95 -17.50
C LEU A 652 -44.99 10.14 -18.19
N ARG A 653 -43.80 9.95 -18.78
CA ARG A 653 -43.15 11.00 -19.61
C ARG A 653 -43.98 11.41 -20.83
N LYS A 654 -44.92 10.57 -21.27
CA LYS A 654 -45.86 10.88 -22.37
C LYS A 654 -47.06 11.72 -21.89
N LYS A 655 -47.23 11.89 -20.57
CA LYS A 655 -48.37 12.59 -19.93
C LYS A 655 -47.87 13.84 -19.19
N PRO A 656 -48.03 15.06 -19.74
CA PRO A 656 -47.45 16.27 -19.17
C PRO A 656 -48.08 16.70 -17.82
N ASP A 657 -49.31 16.26 -17.52
CA ASP A 657 -50.06 16.69 -16.33
C ASP A 657 -49.73 15.89 -15.05
N ILE A 658 -48.87 14.87 -15.14
CA ILE A 658 -48.53 13.99 -14.03
C ILE A 658 -47.06 14.16 -13.66
N ASP A 659 -46.81 14.40 -12.37
CA ASP A 659 -45.46 14.43 -11.81
C ASP A 659 -44.85 13.01 -11.84
N THR A 660 -44.16 12.73 -12.95
CA THR A 660 -43.48 11.45 -13.20
C THR A 660 -42.50 11.09 -12.08
N VAL A 661 -41.82 12.09 -11.52
CA VAL A 661 -40.85 11.88 -10.44
C VAL A 661 -41.57 11.40 -9.18
N ARG A 662 -42.66 12.08 -8.80
CA ARG A 662 -43.46 11.71 -7.61
C ARG A 662 -44.05 10.31 -7.72
N GLU A 663 -44.64 9.93 -8.84
CA GLU A 663 -45.30 8.63 -8.98
C GLU A 663 -44.30 7.47 -8.99
N VAL A 664 -43.16 7.61 -9.69
CA VAL A 664 -42.11 6.58 -9.65
C VAL A 664 -41.51 6.46 -8.24
N LYS A 665 -41.35 7.56 -7.50
CA LYS A 665 -40.94 7.52 -6.08
C LYS A 665 -41.92 6.73 -5.22
N LYS A 666 -43.22 7.00 -5.33
CA LYS A 666 -44.26 6.27 -4.58
C LYS A 666 -44.17 4.77 -4.85
N LEU A 667 -44.03 4.38 -6.12
CA LEU A 667 -43.93 2.96 -6.48
C LEU A 667 -42.71 2.30 -5.81
N ILE A 668 -41.54 2.94 -5.83
CA ILE A 668 -40.32 2.45 -5.17
C ILE A 668 -40.51 2.33 -3.65
N GLU A 669 -41.22 3.27 -3.00
CA GLU A 669 -41.53 3.19 -1.57
C GLU A 669 -42.35 1.94 -1.21
N LYS A 670 -43.23 1.49 -2.10
CA LYS A 670 -44.11 0.33 -1.89
C LYS A 670 -43.44 -1.02 -2.15
N VAL A 671 -42.21 -1.06 -2.69
CA VAL A 671 -41.50 -2.30 -3.01
C VAL A 671 -41.31 -3.24 -1.81
N VAL A 672 -41.40 -2.73 -0.58
CA VAL A 672 -41.28 -3.54 0.64
C VAL A 672 -42.41 -4.58 0.75
N ASN A 673 -43.55 -4.37 0.08
CA ASN A 673 -44.67 -5.30 0.04
C ASN A 673 -45.13 -5.52 -1.42
N PRO A 674 -45.07 -6.75 -1.95
CA PRO A 674 -45.36 -7.01 -3.36
C PRO A 674 -46.83 -6.74 -3.73
N SER A 675 -47.78 -6.94 -2.82
CA SER A 675 -49.20 -6.63 -3.07
C SER A 675 -49.44 -5.13 -3.16
N PHE A 676 -48.80 -4.33 -2.30
CA PHE A 676 -48.89 -2.87 -2.37
C PHE A 676 -48.14 -2.31 -3.59
N PHE A 677 -47.01 -2.90 -3.94
CA PHE A 677 -46.28 -2.54 -5.16
C PHE A 677 -47.14 -2.77 -6.41
N ASN A 678 -47.74 -3.96 -6.55
CA ASN A 678 -48.59 -4.29 -7.69
C ASN A 678 -49.85 -3.43 -7.73
N TYR A 679 -50.49 -3.16 -6.58
CA TYR A 679 -51.64 -2.27 -6.50
C TYR A 679 -51.29 -0.87 -7.02
N GLU A 680 -50.21 -0.26 -6.50
CA GLU A 680 -49.76 1.07 -6.92
C GLU A 680 -49.36 1.10 -8.41
N ALA A 681 -48.71 0.04 -8.91
CA ALA A 681 -48.34 -0.07 -10.32
C ALA A 681 -49.57 -0.18 -11.21
N SER A 682 -50.59 -0.96 -10.81
CA SER A 682 -51.81 -1.20 -11.58
C SER A 682 -52.75 0.02 -11.65
N ASP A 683 -52.71 0.88 -10.63
CA ASP A 683 -53.50 2.13 -10.62
C ASP A 683 -53.05 3.09 -11.72
N VAL A 684 -51.75 3.08 -12.05
CA VAL A 684 -51.16 4.02 -13.01
C VAL A 684 -50.93 3.40 -14.39
N LEU A 685 -50.74 2.07 -14.48
CA LEU A 685 -50.48 1.33 -15.72
C LEU A 685 -51.67 0.43 -16.09
N PRO A 686 -52.31 0.61 -17.27
CA PRO A 686 -53.42 -0.24 -17.71
C PRO A 686 -53.00 -1.66 -18.16
N GLY A 687 -51.74 -2.06 -17.95
CA GLY A 687 -51.18 -3.32 -18.43
C GLY A 687 -50.49 -4.12 -17.32
N THR A 688 -50.61 -5.44 -17.38
CA THR A 688 -49.99 -6.37 -16.41
C THR A 688 -48.59 -6.83 -16.81
N ARG A 689 -48.02 -6.27 -17.89
CA ARG A 689 -46.75 -6.71 -18.50
C ARG A 689 -45.78 -5.54 -18.65
N ALA A 690 -44.57 -5.70 -18.14
CA ALA A 690 -43.40 -4.87 -18.45
C ALA A 690 -42.42 -5.64 -19.36
N THR A 691 -41.59 -4.91 -20.10
CA THR A 691 -40.51 -5.51 -20.91
C THR A 691 -39.18 -4.91 -20.47
N MET A 692 -38.24 -5.78 -20.08
CA MET A 692 -36.86 -5.39 -19.73
C MET A 692 -35.92 -5.79 -20.85
N TYR A 693 -35.01 -4.90 -21.24
CA TYR A 693 -33.97 -5.20 -22.22
C TYR A 693 -32.63 -5.42 -21.50
N ARG A 694 -31.82 -6.35 -22.01
CA ARG A 694 -30.45 -6.55 -21.54
C ARG A 694 -29.54 -5.45 -22.10
N ASN A 695 -29.25 -4.44 -21.29
CA ASN A 695 -28.41 -3.30 -21.62
C ASN A 695 -27.17 -3.26 -20.71
N PRO A 696 -26.08 -2.58 -21.11
CA PRO A 696 -24.90 -2.48 -20.26
C PRO A 696 -25.12 -1.83 -18.89
N ASP A 697 -26.18 -1.04 -18.68
CA ASP A 697 -26.53 -0.44 -17.38
C ASP A 697 -27.44 -1.30 -16.48
N ASN A 698 -27.86 -2.48 -16.95
CA ASN A 698 -28.72 -3.38 -16.18
C ASN A 698 -28.49 -4.89 -16.42
N TYR A 699 -27.44 -5.28 -17.16
CA TYR A 699 -27.25 -6.65 -17.64
C TYR A 699 -27.17 -7.66 -16.49
N PHE A 700 -26.52 -7.32 -15.38
CA PHE A 700 -26.37 -8.23 -14.26
C PHE A 700 -27.73 -8.46 -13.58
N CYS A 701 -28.50 -7.41 -13.31
CA CYS A 701 -29.87 -7.56 -12.81
C CYS A 701 -30.79 -8.31 -13.78
N TYR A 702 -30.63 -8.12 -15.10
CA TYR A 702 -31.37 -8.83 -16.13
C TYR A 702 -31.07 -10.34 -16.07
N ASP A 703 -29.78 -10.71 -16.07
CA ASP A 703 -29.35 -12.11 -16.10
C ASP A 703 -29.83 -12.84 -14.83
N GLN A 704 -29.74 -12.19 -13.65
CA GLN A 704 -30.26 -12.76 -12.41
C GLN A 704 -31.80 -12.88 -12.40
N ALA A 705 -32.52 -11.91 -12.96
CA ALA A 705 -33.99 -11.98 -13.05
C ALA A 705 -34.44 -13.12 -13.97
N LYS A 706 -33.75 -13.32 -15.10
CA LYS A 706 -33.98 -14.44 -16.02
C LYS A 706 -33.77 -15.78 -15.32
N LEU A 707 -32.64 -15.94 -14.61
CA LEU A 707 -32.35 -17.16 -13.84
C LEU A 707 -33.39 -17.44 -12.74
N LEU A 708 -33.92 -16.41 -12.09
CA LEU A 708 -34.98 -16.56 -11.09
C LEU A 708 -36.29 -17.06 -11.74
N LEU A 709 -36.68 -16.49 -12.88
CA LEU A 709 -37.88 -16.92 -13.62
C LEU A 709 -37.74 -18.37 -14.10
N GLU A 710 -36.61 -18.72 -14.69
CA GLU A 710 -36.35 -20.03 -15.27
C GLU A 710 -36.18 -21.10 -14.19
N ASN A 711 -35.24 -20.90 -13.25
CA ASN A 711 -34.81 -21.97 -12.33
C ASN A 711 -35.61 -22.04 -11.03
N THR A 712 -36.23 -20.94 -10.60
CA THR A 712 -36.98 -20.90 -9.32
C THR A 712 -38.48 -20.91 -9.54
N LEU A 713 -38.97 -20.21 -10.57
CA LEU A 713 -40.39 -20.14 -10.89
C LEU A 713 -40.82 -21.11 -12.00
N ASN A 714 -39.88 -21.85 -12.62
CA ASN A 714 -40.12 -22.82 -13.69
C ASN A 714 -40.90 -22.22 -14.87
N VAL A 715 -40.61 -20.96 -15.21
CA VAL A 715 -41.26 -20.25 -16.32
C VAL A 715 -40.54 -20.58 -17.63
N GLU A 716 -41.31 -20.94 -18.65
CA GLU A 716 -40.76 -21.25 -19.97
C GLU A 716 -40.20 -20.00 -20.67
N MET A 717 -38.88 -20.01 -20.98
CA MET A 717 -38.19 -18.86 -21.57
C MET A 717 -38.42 -18.68 -23.07
N SER A 718 -38.78 -19.73 -23.80
CA SER A 718 -39.10 -19.70 -25.24
C SER A 718 -40.18 -18.66 -25.58
N ALA A 719 -41.17 -18.49 -24.70
CA ALA A 719 -42.29 -17.57 -24.86
C ALA A 719 -41.99 -16.14 -24.37
N ARG A 720 -40.91 -15.95 -23.59
CA ARG A 720 -40.64 -14.71 -22.84
C ARG A 720 -39.39 -13.96 -23.24
N ALA A 721 -38.41 -14.67 -23.80
CA ALA A 721 -37.17 -14.12 -24.35
C ALA A 721 -37.02 -14.58 -25.80
N LYS A 722 -37.40 -13.70 -26.75
CA LYS A 722 -37.18 -13.98 -28.18
C LYS A 722 -35.75 -13.55 -28.56
N PRO A 723 -34.95 -14.40 -29.22
CA PRO A 723 -33.67 -13.96 -29.78
C PRO A 723 -33.95 -12.97 -30.92
N ASP A 724 -33.46 -11.74 -30.79
CA ASP A 724 -33.49 -10.75 -31.87
C ASP A 724 -32.14 -10.78 -32.58
N GLU A 725 -32.12 -10.93 -33.91
CA GLU A 725 -30.88 -11.17 -34.69
C GLU A 725 -29.94 -9.95 -34.74
N LYS A 726 -30.39 -8.77 -34.30
CA LYS A 726 -29.58 -7.52 -34.30
C LYS A 726 -29.82 -6.58 -33.11
N GLY A 727 -30.49 -7.01 -32.03
CA GLY A 727 -30.94 -6.14 -30.92
C GLY A 727 -30.80 -6.73 -29.50
N PRO A 728 -30.97 -5.92 -28.44
CA PRO A 728 -30.89 -6.39 -27.06
C PRO A 728 -32.06 -7.32 -26.72
N GLN A 729 -31.76 -8.46 -26.07
CA GLN A 729 -32.75 -9.51 -25.78
C GLN A 729 -33.87 -9.00 -24.85
N PRO A 730 -35.14 -8.93 -25.31
CA PRO A 730 -36.25 -8.52 -24.47
C PRO A 730 -36.68 -9.65 -23.52
N LEU A 731 -37.02 -9.31 -22.29
CA LEU A 731 -37.59 -10.20 -21.28
C LEU A 731 -38.97 -9.68 -20.85
N ALA A 732 -40.02 -10.46 -21.09
CA ALA A 732 -41.37 -10.14 -20.64
C ALA A 732 -41.59 -10.53 -19.15
N ILE A 733 -41.99 -9.55 -18.35
CA ILE A 733 -42.22 -9.69 -16.90
C ILE A 733 -43.67 -9.31 -16.60
N TYR A 734 -44.36 -10.10 -15.77
CA TYR A 734 -45.75 -9.95 -15.36
C TYR A 734 -45.86 -9.72 -13.85
N PHE A 735 -46.98 -9.15 -13.39
CA PHE A 735 -47.22 -8.89 -11.96
C PHE A 735 -47.20 -10.16 -11.11
N ASP A 736 -47.70 -11.26 -11.66
CA ASP A 736 -47.69 -12.57 -10.99
C ASP A 736 -46.26 -13.08 -10.77
N ASP A 737 -45.32 -12.76 -11.65
CA ASP A 737 -43.93 -13.15 -11.47
C ASP A 737 -43.32 -12.48 -10.23
N ILE A 738 -43.66 -11.21 -9.97
CA ILE A 738 -43.20 -10.49 -8.78
C ILE A 738 -43.81 -11.13 -7.54
N LEU A 739 -45.13 -11.37 -7.51
CA LEU A 739 -45.79 -12.01 -6.35
C LEU A 739 -45.20 -13.39 -6.06
N ASN A 740 -45.02 -14.21 -7.11
CA ASN A 740 -44.48 -15.56 -6.98
C ASN A 740 -43.00 -15.54 -6.56
N ALA A 741 -42.19 -14.62 -7.10
CA ALA A 741 -40.80 -14.44 -6.68
C ALA A 741 -40.71 -14.08 -5.19
N TYR A 742 -41.52 -13.13 -4.71
CA TYR A 742 -41.57 -12.78 -3.30
C TYR A 742 -42.05 -13.96 -2.43
N ALA A 743 -43.07 -14.69 -2.86
CA ALA A 743 -43.56 -15.87 -2.14
C ALA A 743 -42.44 -16.92 -1.99
N LYS A 744 -41.77 -17.28 -3.08
CA LYS A 744 -40.68 -18.27 -3.07
C LYS A 744 -39.47 -17.83 -2.27
N LEU A 745 -39.04 -16.58 -2.40
CA LEU A 745 -37.93 -16.06 -1.59
C LEU A 745 -38.33 -15.92 -0.11
N SER A 746 -39.61 -15.71 0.19
CA SER A 746 -40.10 -15.74 1.57
C SER A 746 -40.02 -17.14 2.18
N GLU A 747 -40.31 -18.20 1.42
CA GLU A 747 -40.13 -19.60 1.86
C GLU A 747 -38.65 -19.88 2.20
N LYS A 748 -37.72 -19.32 1.41
CA LYS A 748 -36.27 -19.49 1.56
C LYS A 748 -35.66 -18.77 2.76
N TYR A 749 -36.17 -17.59 3.13
CA TYR A 749 -35.55 -16.72 4.15
C TYR A 749 -36.36 -16.57 5.44
N ASN A 750 -35.67 -16.41 6.58
CA ASN A 750 -36.34 -16.11 7.85
C ASN A 750 -36.85 -14.65 7.92
N LYS A 751 -37.67 -14.31 8.93
CA LYS A 751 -38.29 -12.98 9.08
C LYS A 751 -37.29 -11.81 9.02
N THR A 752 -36.11 -11.96 9.64
CA THR A 752 -35.07 -10.92 9.65
C THR A 752 -34.43 -10.77 8.27
N GLN A 753 -34.12 -11.89 7.61
CA GLN A 753 -33.56 -11.90 6.26
C GLN A 753 -34.57 -11.38 5.21
N ARG A 754 -35.87 -11.66 5.35
CA ARG A 754 -36.92 -11.07 4.50
C ARG A 754 -36.96 -9.55 4.61
N ARG A 755 -36.88 -9.01 5.83
CA ARG A 755 -36.79 -7.55 6.04
C ARG A 755 -35.52 -6.98 5.39
N LYS A 756 -34.39 -7.68 5.53
CA LYS A 756 -33.11 -7.31 4.89
C LYS A 756 -33.24 -7.33 3.37
N LEU A 757 -33.87 -8.35 2.78
CA LEU A 757 -34.10 -8.50 1.34
C LEU A 757 -34.88 -7.30 0.79
N SER A 758 -36.04 -7.00 1.38
CA SER A 758 -36.88 -5.86 0.98
C SER A 758 -36.15 -4.53 1.14
N TYR A 759 -35.37 -4.36 2.21
CA TYR A 759 -34.59 -3.14 2.43
C TYR A 759 -33.48 -2.98 1.39
N GLN A 760 -32.69 -4.03 1.12
CA GLN A 760 -31.61 -4.00 0.13
C GLN A 760 -32.14 -3.81 -1.30
N LEU A 761 -33.28 -4.42 -1.63
CA LEU A 761 -33.98 -4.16 -2.88
C LEU A 761 -34.34 -2.69 -3.04
N LYS A 762 -34.95 -2.10 -2.00
CA LYS A 762 -35.30 -0.69 -1.99
C LYS A 762 -34.08 0.22 -2.21
N LEU A 763 -32.96 -0.06 -1.52
CA LEU A 763 -31.71 0.68 -1.71
C LEU A 763 -31.14 0.56 -3.13
N ASN A 764 -31.19 -0.63 -3.73
CA ASN A 764 -30.77 -0.84 -5.12
C ASN A 764 -31.64 -0.04 -6.11
N LEU A 765 -32.95 -0.01 -5.91
CA LEU A 765 -33.86 0.80 -6.74
C LEU A 765 -33.58 2.30 -6.56
N TYR A 766 -33.36 2.78 -5.34
CA TYR A 766 -32.95 4.17 -5.13
C TYR A 766 -31.64 4.50 -5.86
N ALA A 767 -30.65 3.60 -5.83
CA ALA A 767 -29.39 3.80 -6.52
C ALA A 767 -29.56 3.83 -8.05
N LYS A 768 -30.42 2.95 -8.62
CA LYS A 768 -30.70 2.94 -10.06
C LYS A 768 -31.54 4.15 -10.52
N PHE A 769 -32.37 4.71 -9.64
CA PHE A 769 -33.20 5.89 -9.91
C PHE A 769 -32.71 7.16 -9.19
N ALA A 770 -31.42 7.25 -8.91
CA ALA A 770 -30.84 8.30 -8.05
C ALA A 770 -31.17 9.73 -8.48
N SER A 771 -31.23 9.98 -9.80
CA SER A 771 -31.59 11.28 -10.37
C SER A 771 -32.98 11.77 -9.91
N LEU A 772 -33.89 10.85 -9.56
CA LEU A 772 -35.20 11.23 -9.03
C LEU A 772 -35.09 11.77 -7.60
N PHE A 773 -34.11 11.32 -6.82
CA PHE A 773 -34.02 11.58 -5.38
C PHE A 773 -33.08 12.75 -5.03
N SER A 774 -32.22 13.19 -5.93
CA SER A 774 -31.38 14.38 -5.76
C SER A 774 -32.18 15.65 -6.11
N GLN A 775 -32.50 16.50 -5.12
CA GLN A 775 -33.22 17.75 -5.38
C GLN A 775 -32.28 18.82 -5.96
N LYS A 776 -32.26 18.90 -7.30
CA LYS A 776 -32.11 20.14 -8.09
C LYS A 776 -32.40 19.85 -9.57
N GLU A 777 -33.68 19.73 -9.92
CA GLU A 777 -34.11 20.26 -11.22
C GLU A 777 -34.04 21.79 -11.08
N ILE A 778 -33.09 22.44 -11.74
CA ILE A 778 -33.30 22.94 -13.10
C ILE A 778 -34.48 23.92 -13.10
N ASN A 779 -34.18 25.17 -12.75
CA ASN A 779 -34.84 26.34 -13.32
C ASN A 779 -34.55 26.36 -14.84
N GLN A 780 -35.12 25.43 -15.62
CA GLN A 780 -35.26 25.55 -17.08
C GLN A 780 -36.73 25.74 -17.49
N ASN A 781 -37.54 26.32 -16.60
CA ASN A 781 -38.70 27.11 -17.01
C ASN A 781 -38.47 28.56 -16.56
N GLY A 782 -37.43 29.18 -17.14
CA GLY A 782 -37.31 30.63 -17.16
C GLY A 782 -38.07 31.13 -18.38
N ASN A 783 -39.23 31.74 -18.13
CA ASN A 783 -39.71 32.85 -18.95
C ASN A 783 -38.75 34.03 -18.82
#